data_AF-A0A353FLR0-F1
#
_entry.id   AF-A0A353FLR0-F1
#
_cell.length_a   1.000
_cell.length_b   1.000
_cell.length_c   1.000
_cell.angle_alpha   90.00
_cell.angle_beta   90.00
_cell.angle_gamma   90.00
#
_symmetry.space_group_name_H-M   'P 1'
#
loop_
_entity.id
_entity.type
_entity.pdbx_description
1 polymer ?
#
loop_
_entity_poly.entity_id
_entity_poly.type
_entity_poly.pdbx_seq_one_letter_code
_entity_poly.pdbx_strand_id
1 'polypeptide(L)'
;LINGPAANFDANLAPNHAGMKRVHTALQDVIRTAFSSGKPEIALRAGRCLTGMAAQARFKDLEGPPAPGWATNMGSAAGSVNRARRLLLNNVQIWSIEELEEMDLMEQRAFTQAHGGFENPGVSLSPRSWYRIETNCGWGTLHGSATTVEHHHERLAGWYDQDPFTERPGILRVVPESHGLEMEGAPFWWAGGFQGGDTTTLKFTCGNIPGLGRGITHELTHRFDGAVFGGLPGWLSEGRATWTGAAYGSIYDTEFVPNHASPGTLLGALNMGYGNQEKLEELVGSGPEEYRDNYTAGYALWVYLNTWAGPENPEQGQPLIPIYSERLQSYMEGKERSRGDPVAVFAAFFADGQDGRPDGMKEFAADFKTFLEGFHWRNKAPWTSRYTTKTPKGDPSPTIMDEPTWSWLRGRTEPWFGQDQARVAGEILLGVGREKEAVDAFTWSLRVDEPSDAVLDDFSKILQRLGAKDAGWVIDSWARLGGPHRPPPKEPAPFIASLPATRGFLERLAMAAKDYNSKGLSMTASALASDHDKLASLLGLPLLYMVLPGVKVRLENKDFGLHPFDTPPRALSLGGWGEDGLTGYEDRRVEGLWYMDKQGDLHVGRKEPRKGTDTMDRASRWRDAFALSKEWLDPGRWKLSAQIEMTTAFVSGGICLGWTRRDRNIRFGFEVGDAAYSAGVKPSAAVTDRLSWHLRDLYVRRGGQSGAVAFKNPDPTFSLEILVDGPTAEFLVEGQRVAVVSTLDGRPIHGKIGFFTSQGAMRIRNPVVQRLDRIRFSPAGPALGGGLHPTRPGEDSWRELIHRPVLGLPMTVSGTLLLWFPEETSKKLAALKTGEREGRIREVLSRFFMDYAAEDPSQGITVVLPKSIDPAIAGRLKSSFDQQASGGFSVAFHERDTTLEESEWTVQGWTSPAVAFVDPAGILLWAQRYGRYRTGFPSELRRWMTMHHDHIRTGLAGPKE
;
A
#
# COMPACT_ATOMS: atom_id res chain seq x y z
N LEU A 1 -25.15 -18.41 -22.27
CA LEU A 1 -24.19 -17.94 -21.24
C LEU A 1 -24.39 -16.47 -20.82
N ILE A 2 -25.53 -15.84 -21.16
CA ILE A 2 -25.88 -14.44 -20.81
C ILE A 2 -27.26 -14.39 -20.11
N ASN A 3 -27.65 -15.37 -19.29
CA ASN A 3 -28.97 -15.35 -18.61
C ASN A 3 -28.97 -16.01 -17.22
N GLY A 4 -27.95 -15.76 -16.41
CA GLY A 4 -27.97 -16.00 -14.96
C GLY A 4 -27.79 -14.70 -14.18
N PRO A 5 -27.86 -14.67 -12.84
CA PRO A 5 -27.50 -13.49 -12.05
C PRO A 5 -26.05 -13.01 -12.28
N ALA A 6 -25.22 -13.82 -12.95
CA ALA A 6 -23.89 -13.49 -13.45
C ALA A 6 -23.85 -12.97 -14.92
N ALA A 7 -24.98 -12.64 -15.54
CA ALA A 7 -25.03 -12.23 -16.95
C ALA A 7 -24.75 -10.74 -17.21
N ASN A 8 -24.63 -9.92 -16.16
CA ASN A 8 -24.28 -8.51 -16.27
C ASN A 8 -22.92 -8.24 -15.61
N PHE A 9 -21.88 -8.98 -15.99
CA PHE A 9 -20.52 -8.46 -15.82
C PHE A 9 -20.31 -7.40 -16.92
N ASP A 10 -20.82 -6.19 -16.69
CA ASP A 10 -20.35 -5.00 -17.41
C ASP A 10 -18.82 -4.95 -17.28
N ALA A 11 -18.09 -4.58 -18.33
CA ALA A 11 -16.66 -4.28 -18.21
C ALA A 11 -16.41 -3.22 -17.11
N ASN A 12 -17.44 -2.43 -16.77
CA ASN A 12 -17.48 -1.45 -15.71
C ASN A 12 -18.23 -1.89 -14.43
N LEU A 13 -18.52 -3.19 -14.24
CA LEU A 13 -19.19 -3.84 -13.07
C LEU A 13 -19.81 -2.88 -12.05
N ALA A 14 -20.81 -2.09 -12.44
CA ALA A 14 -21.48 -1.22 -11.47
C ALA A 14 -22.18 -2.12 -10.42
N PRO A 15 -22.12 -1.81 -9.12
CA PRO A 15 -22.77 -2.63 -8.12
C PRO A 15 -24.28 -2.69 -8.38
N ASN A 16 -24.87 -3.89 -8.33
CA ASN A 16 -26.31 -3.99 -8.41
C ASN A 16 -26.92 -3.48 -7.10
N HIS A 17 -27.53 -2.30 -7.13
CA HIS A 17 -28.22 -1.69 -5.98
C HIS A 17 -29.20 -2.66 -5.29
N ALA A 18 -29.82 -3.58 -6.02
CA ALA A 18 -30.70 -4.59 -5.43
C ALA A 18 -29.95 -5.59 -4.54
N GLY A 19 -28.75 -6.02 -4.94
CA GLY A 19 -27.89 -6.90 -4.14
C GLY A 19 -27.39 -6.21 -2.88
N MET A 20 -26.90 -4.97 -3.02
CA MET A 20 -26.52 -4.11 -1.90
C MET A 20 -27.66 -3.98 -0.87
N LYS A 21 -28.88 -3.71 -1.33
CA LYS A 21 -30.06 -3.60 -0.46
C LYS A 21 -30.38 -4.89 0.28
N ARG A 22 -30.22 -6.06 -0.35
CA ARG A 22 -30.39 -7.36 0.32
C ARG A 22 -29.34 -7.56 1.41
N VAL A 23 -28.07 -7.27 1.13
CA VAL A 23 -26.98 -7.33 2.12
C VAL A 23 -27.29 -6.43 3.33
N HIS A 24 -27.62 -5.15 3.10
CA HIS A 24 -27.95 -4.21 4.17
C HIS A 24 -29.13 -4.70 5.02
N THR A 25 -30.22 -5.14 4.38
CA THR A 25 -31.41 -5.65 5.09
C THR A 25 -31.08 -6.89 5.91
N ALA A 26 -30.29 -7.81 5.35
CA ALA A 26 -29.87 -9.01 6.06
C ALA A 26 -29.00 -8.70 7.28
N LEU A 27 -28.10 -7.72 7.20
CA LEU A 27 -27.32 -7.27 8.36
C LEU A 27 -28.22 -6.69 9.47
N GLN A 28 -29.24 -5.90 9.12
CA GLN A 28 -30.21 -5.39 10.10
C GLN A 28 -30.98 -6.54 10.79
N ASP A 29 -31.39 -7.56 10.02
CA ASP A 29 -32.05 -8.74 10.56
C ASP A 29 -31.10 -9.58 11.44
N VAL A 30 -29.82 -9.66 11.09
CA VAL A 30 -28.78 -10.30 11.92
C VAL A 30 -28.66 -9.60 13.26
N ILE A 31 -28.58 -8.26 13.29
CA ILE A 31 -28.53 -7.48 14.54
C ILE A 31 -29.74 -7.79 15.44
N ARG A 32 -30.96 -7.76 14.86
CA ARG A 32 -32.18 -8.05 15.61
C ARG A 32 -32.17 -9.47 16.18
N THR A 33 -31.80 -10.46 15.36
CA THR A 33 -31.76 -11.88 15.75
C THR A 33 -30.69 -12.12 16.81
N ALA A 34 -29.51 -11.53 16.65
CA ALA A 34 -28.40 -11.63 17.58
C ALA A 34 -28.76 -11.09 18.98
N PHE A 35 -29.42 -9.92 19.06
CA PHE A 35 -29.93 -9.43 20.34
C PHE A 35 -30.99 -10.35 20.95
N SER A 36 -31.92 -10.88 20.16
CA SER A 36 -32.95 -11.80 20.66
C SER A 36 -32.38 -13.15 21.14
N SER A 37 -31.20 -13.53 20.63
CA SER A 37 -30.55 -14.82 20.94
C SER A 37 -29.42 -14.68 21.97
N GLY A 38 -29.25 -13.50 22.58
CA GLY A 38 -28.18 -13.26 23.55
C GLY A 38 -26.76 -13.32 22.98
N LYS A 39 -26.58 -12.94 21.71
CA LYS A 39 -25.29 -12.94 20.98
C LYS A 39 -24.81 -11.51 20.65
N PRO A 40 -24.51 -10.67 21.66
CA PRO A 40 -24.15 -9.27 21.43
C PRO A 40 -22.88 -9.09 20.58
N GLU A 41 -21.97 -10.05 20.54
CA GLU A 41 -20.77 -10.06 19.70
C GLU A 41 -21.10 -10.03 18.20
N ILE A 42 -22.07 -10.83 17.75
CA ILE A 42 -22.53 -10.83 16.36
C ILE A 42 -23.24 -9.51 16.04
N ALA A 43 -24.05 -9.00 16.97
CA ALA A 43 -24.72 -7.71 16.82
C ALA A 43 -23.72 -6.56 16.71
N LEU A 44 -22.62 -6.60 17.48
CA LEU A 44 -21.56 -5.60 17.42
C LEU A 44 -20.86 -5.60 16.06
N ARG A 45 -20.45 -6.77 15.56
CA ARG A 45 -19.81 -6.90 14.24
C ARG A 45 -20.69 -6.37 13.11
N ALA A 46 -21.96 -6.79 13.06
CA ALA A 46 -22.92 -6.35 12.06
C ALA A 46 -23.24 -4.85 12.20
N GLY A 47 -23.40 -4.35 13.42
CA GLY A 47 -23.65 -2.93 13.69
C GLY A 47 -22.49 -2.04 13.25
N ARG A 48 -21.25 -2.41 13.56
CA ARG A 48 -20.04 -1.69 13.14
C ARG A 48 -19.90 -1.66 11.61
N CYS A 49 -20.16 -2.78 10.95
CA CYS A 49 -20.17 -2.85 9.47
C CYS A 49 -21.21 -1.88 8.87
N LEU A 50 -22.44 -1.84 9.41
CA LEU A 50 -23.46 -0.87 8.97
C LEU A 50 -23.08 0.58 9.28
N THR A 51 -22.42 0.86 10.41
CA THR A 51 -21.86 2.19 10.72
C THR A 51 -20.82 2.59 9.67
N GLY A 52 -19.94 1.68 9.29
CA GLY A 52 -18.94 1.89 8.23
C GLY A 52 -19.57 2.21 6.88
N MET A 53 -20.59 1.45 6.47
CA MET A 53 -21.35 1.75 5.25
C MET A 53 -22.05 3.12 5.35
N ALA A 54 -22.63 3.46 6.49
CA ALA A 54 -23.29 4.76 6.69
C ALA A 54 -22.28 5.92 6.70
N ALA A 55 -21.07 5.73 7.23
CA ALA A 55 -19.98 6.70 7.18
C ALA A 55 -19.54 6.93 5.72
N GLN A 56 -19.27 5.86 4.98
CA GLN A 56 -18.93 5.95 3.56
C GLN A 56 -20.00 6.71 2.77
N ALA A 57 -21.28 6.40 2.96
CA ALA A 57 -22.39 7.06 2.29
C ALA A 57 -22.50 8.59 2.58
N ARG A 58 -21.80 9.11 3.59
CA ARG A 58 -21.74 10.55 3.90
C ARG A 58 -20.54 11.27 3.27
N PHE A 59 -19.54 10.54 2.79
CA PHE A 59 -18.40 11.15 2.11
C PHE A 59 -18.87 11.82 0.83
N LYS A 60 -18.51 13.09 0.64
CA LYS A 60 -18.92 13.89 -0.53
C LYS A 60 -18.14 13.51 -1.79
N ASP A 61 -17.00 12.87 -1.58
CA ASP A 61 -15.95 12.56 -2.55
C ASP A 61 -15.81 11.05 -2.75
N LEU A 62 -16.89 10.27 -2.58
CA LEU A 62 -16.87 8.86 -2.96
C LEU A 62 -16.63 8.70 -4.47
N GLU A 63 -15.82 7.70 -4.80
CA GLU A 63 -15.58 7.30 -6.18
C GLU A 63 -16.55 6.20 -6.62
N GLY A 64 -16.80 6.12 -7.93
CA GLY A 64 -17.71 5.14 -8.52
C GLY A 64 -19.19 5.51 -8.38
N PRO A 65 -20.12 4.53 -8.49
CA PRO A 65 -21.56 4.79 -8.40
C PRO A 65 -21.97 5.37 -7.05
N PRO A 66 -22.96 6.28 -7.00
CA PRO A 66 -23.37 6.93 -5.76
C PRO A 66 -23.86 5.91 -4.75
N ALA A 67 -23.54 6.16 -3.48
CA ALA A 67 -24.06 5.35 -2.39
C ALA A 67 -25.60 5.38 -2.38
N PRO A 68 -26.27 4.25 -2.07
CA PRO A 68 -27.68 4.27 -1.72
C PRO A 68 -27.91 5.25 -0.56
N GLY A 69 -29.15 5.75 -0.39
CA GLY A 69 -29.53 6.71 0.65
C GLY A 69 -29.51 6.14 2.08
N TRP A 70 -28.38 5.60 2.52
CA TRP A 70 -28.14 4.95 3.81
C TRP A 70 -27.40 5.84 4.82
N ALA A 71 -26.96 7.03 4.41
CA ALA A 71 -26.40 8.03 5.33
C ALA A 71 -27.33 8.31 6.53
N THR A 72 -28.65 8.23 6.31
CA THR A 72 -29.69 8.43 7.34
C THR A 72 -29.76 7.28 8.37
N ASN A 73 -29.17 6.11 8.08
CA ASN A 73 -29.20 4.95 8.97
C ASN A 73 -28.12 4.97 10.05
N MET A 74 -27.20 5.95 10.03
CA MET A 74 -26.06 6.04 10.95
C MET A 74 -26.49 5.99 12.43
N GLY A 75 -27.54 6.72 12.81
CA GLY A 75 -28.01 6.75 14.20
C GLY A 75 -28.52 5.39 14.70
N SER A 76 -29.19 4.61 13.84
CA SER A 76 -29.69 3.27 14.16
C SER A 76 -28.55 2.25 14.29
N ALA A 77 -27.58 2.31 13.37
CA ALA A 77 -26.39 1.46 13.42
C ALA A 77 -25.54 1.77 14.68
N ALA A 78 -25.25 3.04 14.93
CA ALA A 78 -24.53 3.49 16.12
C ALA A 78 -25.26 3.13 17.43
N GLY A 79 -26.59 3.26 17.46
CA GLY A 79 -27.40 2.83 18.59
C GLY A 79 -27.27 1.32 18.89
N SER A 80 -27.20 0.50 17.83
CA SER A 80 -26.98 -0.94 17.94
C SER A 80 -25.57 -1.27 18.46
N VAL A 81 -24.54 -0.59 17.95
CA VAL A 81 -23.15 -0.72 18.44
C VAL A 81 -23.07 -0.37 19.93
N ASN A 82 -23.63 0.77 20.34
CA ASN A 82 -23.63 1.20 21.74
C ASN A 82 -24.40 0.26 22.66
N ARG A 83 -25.50 -0.33 22.19
CA ARG A 83 -26.23 -1.36 22.94
C ARG A 83 -25.39 -2.62 23.10
N ALA A 84 -24.76 -3.11 22.03
CA ALA A 84 -23.93 -4.31 22.06
C ALA A 84 -22.71 -4.14 22.96
N ARG A 85 -21.99 -3.01 22.85
CA ARG A 85 -20.86 -2.66 23.74
C ARG A 85 -21.26 -2.70 25.21
N ARG A 86 -22.38 -2.06 25.57
CA ARG A 86 -22.88 -2.07 26.96
C ARG A 86 -23.14 -3.48 27.50
N LEU A 87 -23.63 -4.39 26.67
CA LEU A 87 -23.84 -5.79 27.07
C LEU A 87 -22.52 -6.57 27.22
N LEU A 88 -21.49 -6.19 26.47
CA LEU A 88 -20.17 -6.82 26.50
C LEU A 88 -19.26 -6.26 27.61
N LEU A 89 -19.50 -5.05 28.11
CA LEU A 89 -18.64 -4.36 29.10
C LEU A 89 -18.25 -5.24 30.30
N ASN A 90 -19.19 -6.03 30.82
CA ASN A 90 -18.96 -6.85 32.01
C ASN A 90 -18.16 -8.14 31.75
N ASN A 91 -17.98 -8.52 30.49
CA ASN A 91 -17.35 -9.77 30.07
C ASN A 91 -15.96 -9.56 29.45
N VAL A 92 -15.49 -8.31 29.35
CA VAL A 92 -14.20 -7.98 28.77
C VAL A 92 -13.16 -7.86 29.89
N GLN A 93 -12.11 -8.68 29.82
CA GLN A 93 -10.97 -8.56 30.73
C GLN A 93 -10.28 -7.21 30.54
N ILE A 94 -10.03 -6.52 31.66
CA ILE A 94 -9.25 -5.29 31.69
C ILE A 94 -7.88 -5.68 32.22
N TRP A 95 -6.86 -5.57 31.37
CA TRP A 95 -5.49 -5.91 31.71
C TRP A 95 -4.83 -4.73 32.41
N SER A 96 -4.13 -4.98 33.52
CA SER A 96 -3.29 -3.96 34.15
C SER A 96 -2.03 -3.72 33.30
N ILE A 97 -1.35 -2.60 33.52
CA ILE A 97 -0.09 -2.31 32.82
C ILE A 97 0.98 -3.33 33.24
N GLU A 98 1.03 -3.67 34.53
CA GLU A 98 1.93 -4.68 35.08
C GLU A 98 1.69 -6.06 34.46
N GLU A 99 0.42 -6.48 34.32
CA GLU A 99 0.09 -7.75 33.66
C GLU A 99 0.54 -7.76 32.20
N LEU A 100 0.45 -6.64 31.49
CA LEU A 100 0.94 -6.52 30.12
C LEU A 100 2.48 -6.52 30.04
N GLU A 101 3.16 -5.91 31.00
CA GLU A 101 4.63 -5.87 31.10
C GLU A 101 5.22 -7.24 31.46
N GLU A 102 4.51 -8.06 32.24
CA GLU A 102 4.92 -9.40 32.63
C GLU A 102 4.81 -10.44 31.50
N MET A 103 4.03 -10.16 30.44
CA MET A 103 3.86 -11.08 29.32
C MET A 103 5.17 -11.32 28.57
N ASP A 104 5.55 -12.59 28.39
CA ASP A 104 6.63 -12.95 27.49
C ASP A 104 6.24 -12.82 26.01
N LEU A 105 7.19 -13.00 25.09
CA LEU A 105 6.94 -12.85 23.66
C LEU A 105 5.87 -13.81 23.13
N MET A 106 5.72 -15.00 23.70
CA MET A 106 4.69 -15.97 23.29
C MET A 106 3.31 -15.56 23.77
N GLU A 107 3.22 -15.07 25.01
CA GLU A 107 1.99 -14.54 25.59
C GLU A 107 1.51 -13.29 24.85
N GLN A 108 2.43 -12.37 24.51
CA GLN A 108 2.12 -11.16 23.72
C GLN A 108 1.53 -11.50 22.34
N ARG A 109 2.01 -12.57 21.70
CA ARG A 109 1.50 -13.07 20.41
C ARG A 109 0.12 -13.69 20.57
N ALA A 110 -0.03 -14.59 21.54
CA ALA A 110 -1.32 -15.22 21.83
C ALA A 110 -2.38 -14.16 22.17
N PHE A 111 -2.01 -13.14 22.93
CA PHE A 111 -2.83 -11.96 23.19
C PHE A 111 -3.24 -11.25 21.90
N THR A 112 -2.28 -10.92 21.04
CA THR A 112 -2.54 -10.18 19.78
C THR A 112 -3.47 -10.96 18.83
N GLN A 113 -3.36 -12.29 18.80
CA GLN A 113 -4.25 -13.15 18.02
C GLN A 113 -5.67 -13.20 18.64
N ALA A 114 -5.77 -13.42 19.95
CA ALA A 114 -7.05 -13.53 20.66
C ALA A 114 -7.86 -12.23 20.67
N HIS A 115 -7.17 -11.08 20.64
CA HIS A 115 -7.77 -9.75 20.77
C HIS A 115 -7.93 -9.00 19.44
N GLY A 116 -8.11 -9.75 18.35
CA GLY A 116 -8.08 -9.20 16.99
C GLY A 116 -9.33 -8.57 16.43
N GLY A 117 -10.44 -8.68 17.16
CA GLY A 117 -11.73 -8.09 16.79
C GLY A 117 -12.28 -7.25 17.93
N PHE A 118 -13.15 -6.29 17.62
CA PHE A 118 -13.80 -5.47 18.65
C PHE A 118 -14.93 -6.21 19.39
N GLU A 119 -15.28 -7.42 18.97
CA GLU A 119 -16.04 -8.37 19.78
C GLU A 119 -15.25 -8.85 21.02
N ASN A 120 -13.92 -8.82 20.97
CA ASN A 120 -13.02 -9.17 22.07
C ASN A 120 -11.75 -8.29 22.01
N PRO A 121 -11.86 -6.96 22.17
CA PRO A 121 -10.71 -6.08 22.03
C PRO A 121 -9.73 -6.27 23.17
N GLY A 122 -8.46 -5.91 22.95
CA GLY A 122 -7.51 -5.68 24.03
C GLY A 122 -7.91 -4.42 24.78
N VAL A 123 -7.99 -4.51 26.11
CA VAL A 123 -8.46 -3.41 26.96
C VAL A 123 -7.56 -3.22 28.16
N SER A 124 -7.21 -1.97 28.43
CA SER A 124 -6.47 -1.57 29.63
C SER A 124 -6.93 -0.19 30.12
N LEU A 125 -6.55 0.16 31.34
CA LEU A 125 -6.71 1.49 31.90
C LEU A 125 -5.34 2.18 31.96
N SER A 126 -5.32 3.49 31.74
CA SER A 126 -4.13 4.30 31.99
C SER A 126 -3.81 4.34 33.51
N PRO A 127 -2.59 4.73 33.92
CA PRO A 127 -2.13 4.62 35.32
C PRO A 127 -3.06 5.24 36.37
N ARG A 128 -3.63 6.42 36.10
CA ARG A 128 -4.60 7.12 36.98
C ARG A 128 -6.05 6.86 36.56
N SER A 129 -6.29 5.91 35.66
CA SER A 129 -7.60 5.59 35.08
C SER A 129 -8.30 6.79 34.43
N TRP A 130 -7.53 7.77 33.95
CA TRP A 130 -8.06 8.90 33.18
C TRP A 130 -8.58 8.47 31.81
N TYR A 131 -8.06 7.36 31.29
CA TYR A 131 -8.44 6.79 30.02
C TYR A 131 -8.68 5.28 30.10
N ARG A 132 -9.72 4.82 29.40
CA ARG A 132 -9.88 3.43 28.98
C ARG A 132 -9.36 3.28 27.56
N ILE A 133 -8.43 2.36 27.34
CA ILE A 133 -7.84 2.09 26.04
C ILE A 133 -8.48 0.82 25.49
N GLU A 134 -8.98 0.87 24.25
CA GLU A 134 -9.55 -0.27 23.54
C GLU A 134 -8.87 -0.41 22.17
N THR A 135 -8.34 -1.58 21.86
CA THR A 135 -7.66 -1.78 20.57
C THR A 135 -7.83 -3.20 20.04
N ASN A 136 -7.86 -3.33 18.72
CA ASN A 136 -7.70 -4.61 18.03
C ASN A 136 -6.36 -4.69 17.26
N CYS A 137 -5.46 -3.74 17.54
CA CYS A 137 -4.13 -3.67 16.93
C CYS A 137 -3.15 -4.67 17.52
N GLY A 138 -3.28 -5.06 18.80
CA GLY A 138 -2.38 -6.01 19.47
C GLY A 138 -1.79 -5.49 20.78
N TRP A 139 -0.89 -6.28 21.34
CA TRP A 139 -0.29 -6.03 22.66
C TRP A 139 0.53 -4.73 22.71
N GLY A 140 1.47 -4.53 21.78
CA GLY A 140 2.40 -3.40 21.83
C GLY A 140 1.71 -2.05 21.69
N THR A 141 0.63 -2.02 20.89
CA THR A 141 -0.23 -0.85 20.71
C THR A 141 -1.04 -0.57 21.98
N LEU A 142 -1.60 -1.60 22.62
CA LEU A 142 -2.36 -1.45 23.87
C LEU A 142 -1.46 -0.92 24.98
N HIS A 143 -0.34 -1.61 25.24
CA HIS A 143 0.61 -1.27 26.28
C HIS A 143 1.19 0.14 26.07
N GLY A 144 1.68 0.44 24.86
CA GLY A 144 2.25 1.74 24.56
C GLY A 144 1.25 2.89 24.63
N SER A 145 -0.01 2.67 24.26
CA SER A 145 -1.06 3.70 24.38
C SER A 145 -1.47 3.92 25.84
N ALA A 146 -1.64 2.85 26.62
CA ALA A 146 -2.07 2.91 28.01
C ALA A 146 -1.05 3.64 28.89
N THR A 147 0.25 3.39 28.66
CA THR A 147 1.35 4.00 29.42
C THR A 147 1.61 5.46 29.07
N THR A 148 1.20 5.94 27.89
CA THR A 148 1.61 7.27 27.39
C THR A 148 0.48 8.29 27.25
N VAL A 149 -0.78 7.86 27.13
CA VAL A 149 -1.94 8.76 26.90
C VAL A 149 -2.06 9.87 27.96
N GLU A 150 -1.73 9.58 29.22
CA GLU A 150 -1.81 10.57 30.29
C GLU A 150 -0.76 11.67 30.16
N HIS A 151 0.45 11.38 29.65
CA HIS A 151 1.44 12.43 29.39
C HIS A 151 0.98 13.41 28.31
N HIS A 152 0.26 12.91 27.30
CA HIS A 152 -0.37 13.77 26.30
C HIS A 152 -1.46 14.65 26.90
N HIS A 153 -2.27 14.09 27.81
CA HIS A 153 -3.28 14.84 28.55
C HIS A 153 -2.66 15.91 29.45
N GLU A 154 -1.65 15.57 30.27
CA GLU A 154 -1.00 16.51 31.20
C GLU A 154 -0.38 17.70 30.48
N ARG A 155 0.31 17.44 29.35
CA ARG A 155 0.87 18.50 28.50
C ARG A 155 -0.20 19.47 28.03
N LEU A 156 -1.37 18.96 27.63
CA LEU A 156 -2.50 19.79 27.21
C LEU A 156 -3.11 20.52 28.40
N ALA A 157 -3.36 19.85 29.53
CA ALA A 157 -3.90 20.49 30.73
C ALA A 157 -3.01 21.67 31.19
N GLY A 158 -1.68 21.49 31.14
CA GLY A 158 -0.72 22.56 31.39
C GLY A 158 -0.78 23.68 30.35
N TRP A 159 -0.96 23.37 29.07
CA TRP A 159 -1.06 24.38 28.00
C TRP A 159 -2.36 25.19 28.03
N TYR A 160 -3.47 24.60 28.47
CA TYR A 160 -4.75 25.31 28.66
C TYR A 160 -4.85 25.99 30.03
N ASP A 161 -3.87 25.80 30.92
CA ASP A 161 -3.90 26.20 32.33
C ASP A 161 -5.13 25.67 33.11
N GLN A 162 -5.75 24.58 32.62
CA GLN A 162 -6.90 23.91 33.26
C GLN A 162 -7.13 22.50 32.70
N ASP A 163 -7.67 21.60 33.54
CA ASP A 163 -8.19 20.29 33.13
C ASP A 163 -9.73 20.27 33.28
N PRO A 164 -10.50 20.32 32.17
CA PRO A 164 -11.97 20.31 32.22
C PRO A 164 -12.56 18.90 32.35
N PHE A 165 -11.74 17.86 32.52
CA PHE A 165 -12.14 16.45 32.52
C PHE A 165 -11.94 15.74 33.85
N THR A 166 -11.73 16.48 34.94
CA THR A 166 -11.75 15.90 36.29
C THR A 166 -13.06 15.10 36.48
N GLU A 167 -12.93 13.82 36.83
CA GLU A 167 -14.05 12.84 36.96
C GLU A 167 -14.75 12.43 35.64
N ARG A 168 -14.24 12.85 34.48
CA ARG A 168 -14.77 12.49 33.15
C ARG A 168 -13.72 11.69 32.37
N PRO A 169 -13.59 10.38 32.63
CA PRO A 169 -12.59 9.56 31.94
C PRO A 169 -12.85 9.51 30.44
N GLY A 170 -11.78 9.57 29.66
CA GLY A 170 -11.82 9.44 28.21
C GLY A 170 -11.77 7.98 27.76
N ILE A 171 -12.12 7.74 26.49
CA ILE A 171 -11.88 6.46 25.82
C ILE A 171 -10.93 6.70 24.66
N LEU A 172 -9.83 5.96 24.59
CA LEU A 172 -8.94 5.91 23.44
C LEU A 172 -9.17 4.60 22.68
N ARG A 173 -9.67 4.68 21.45
CA ARG A 173 -9.78 3.53 20.55
C ARG A 173 -8.72 3.59 19.47
N VAL A 174 -8.00 2.49 19.29
CA VAL A 174 -7.00 2.38 18.23
C VAL A 174 -7.39 1.25 17.28
N VAL A 175 -7.41 1.55 15.99
CA VAL A 175 -7.74 0.60 14.91
C VAL A 175 -6.56 0.48 13.93
N PRO A 176 -6.35 -0.68 13.29
CA PRO A 176 -5.19 -0.86 12.42
C PRO A 176 -5.34 -0.16 11.06
N GLU A 177 -6.58 0.00 10.58
CA GLU A 177 -6.86 0.36 9.18
C GLU A 177 -8.01 1.37 9.06
N SER A 178 -8.05 2.09 7.94
CA SER A 178 -9.04 3.15 7.72
C SER A 178 -10.49 2.65 7.72
N HIS A 179 -10.76 1.41 7.31
CA HIS A 179 -12.12 0.83 7.39
C HIS A 179 -12.58 0.66 8.85
N GLY A 180 -11.65 0.47 9.78
CA GLY A 180 -11.92 0.45 11.22
C GLY A 180 -12.37 1.82 11.73
N LEU A 181 -11.80 2.90 11.21
CA LEU A 181 -12.25 4.27 11.54
C LEU A 181 -13.67 4.50 11.03
N GLU A 182 -13.99 4.06 9.81
CA GLU A 182 -15.35 4.15 9.26
C GLU A 182 -16.35 3.38 10.13
N MET A 183 -15.98 2.19 10.59
CA MET A 183 -16.81 1.38 11.50
C MET A 183 -17.05 2.04 12.87
N GLU A 184 -16.19 2.98 13.27
CA GLU A 184 -16.39 3.84 14.44
C GLU A 184 -17.13 5.15 14.10
N GLY A 185 -17.40 5.43 12.83
CA GLY A 185 -18.17 6.59 12.37
C GLY A 185 -17.32 7.76 11.86
N ALA A 186 -16.15 7.49 11.29
CA ALA A 186 -15.25 8.52 10.75
C ALA A 186 -16.00 9.56 9.89
N PRO A 187 -15.72 10.87 10.10
CA PRO A 187 -16.37 11.93 9.34
C PRO A 187 -15.83 12.06 7.92
N PHE A 188 -14.58 11.64 7.68
CA PHE A 188 -13.89 11.73 6.40
C PHE A 188 -13.09 10.46 6.13
N TRP A 189 -12.94 10.07 4.86
CA TRP A 189 -12.22 8.85 4.49
C TRP A 189 -10.70 8.93 4.70
N TRP A 190 -10.15 10.15 4.63
CA TRP A 190 -8.71 10.46 4.72
C TRP A 190 -8.24 10.71 6.16
N ALA A 191 -9.16 10.70 7.13
CA ALA A 191 -8.86 10.96 8.53
C ALA A 191 -7.82 9.96 9.09
N GLY A 192 -6.85 10.48 9.85
CA GLY A 192 -5.93 9.68 10.66
C GLY A 192 -6.52 9.29 12.02
N GLY A 193 -7.46 10.10 12.50
CA GLY A 193 -8.25 9.91 13.70
C GLY A 193 -9.43 10.88 13.73
N PHE A 194 -10.24 10.79 14.79
CA PHE A 194 -11.24 11.80 15.10
C PHE A 194 -11.61 11.77 16.58
N GLN A 195 -12.03 12.92 17.10
CA GLN A 195 -12.60 13.09 18.43
C GLN A 195 -14.14 13.11 18.39
N GLY A 196 -14.80 12.22 19.12
CA GLY A 196 -16.25 12.16 19.30
C GLY A 196 -16.64 12.21 20.78
N GLY A 197 -16.99 13.40 21.30
CA GLY A 197 -17.29 13.58 22.72
C GLY A 197 -16.06 13.28 23.57
N ASP A 198 -16.17 12.30 24.47
CA ASP A 198 -15.05 11.80 25.30
C ASP A 198 -14.32 10.59 24.68
N THR A 199 -14.64 10.22 23.44
CA THR A 199 -13.95 9.13 22.71
C THR A 199 -13.00 9.68 21.64
N THR A 200 -11.73 9.37 21.78
CA THR A 200 -10.69 9.55 20.76
C THR A 200 -10.56 8.26 19.95
N THR A 201 -10.65 8.32 18.62
CA THR A 201 -10.41 7.15 17.75
C THR A 201 -9.26 7.43 16.79
N LEU A 202 -8.26 6.56 16.73
CA LEU A 202 -7.07 6.72 15.87
C LEU A 202 -6.82 5.47 15.03
N LYS A 203 -6.32 5.68 13.81
CA LYS A 203 -5.72 4.63 12.99
C LYS A 203 -4.22 4.55 13.27
N PHE A 204 -3.72 3.33 13.50
CA PHE A 204 -2.31 3.07 13.70
C PHE A 204 -1.83 1.94 12.79
N THR A 205 -1.05 2.31 11.76
CA THR A 205 -0.52 1.37 10.74
C THR A 205 0.98 1.58 10.60
N CYS A 206 1.78 0.52 10.69
CA CYS A 206 3.23 0.51 10.46
C CYS A 206 3.99 1.67 11.17
N GLY A 207 3.75 1.87 12.46
CA GLY A 207 4.25 3.05 13.20
C GLY A 207 5.01 2.72 14.48
N ASN A 208 5.37 3.76 15.23
CA ASN A 208 5.94 3.68 16.57
C ASN A 208 5.10 4.48 17.56
N ILE A 209 5.29 4.23 18.87
CA ILE A 209 4.51 4.89 19.92
C ILE A 209 4.66 6.42 19.91
N PRO A 210 5.85 7.01 19.69
CA PRO A 210 5.96 8.46 19.53
C PRO A 210 5.15 9.02 18.36
N GLY A 211 5.09 8.32 17.22
CA GLY A 211 4.27 8.69 16.08
C GLY A 211 2.77 8.63 16.40
N LEU A 212 2.32 7.58 17.09
CA LEU A 212 0.94 7.48 17.59
C LEU A 212 0.61 8.60 18.58
N GLY A 213 1.54 8.91 19.48
CA GLY A 213 1.43 9.99 20.46
C GLY A 213 1.17 11.36 19.85
N ARG A 214 1.73 11.65 18.67
CA ARG A 214 1.43 12.88 17.91
C ARG A 214 -0.04 12.94 17.49
N GLY A 215 -0.59 11.81 17.03
CA GLY A 215 -2.02 11.68 16.73
C GLY A 215 -2.89 11.78 17.99
N ILE A 216 -2.46 11.17 19.10
CA ILE A 216 -3.16 11.30 20.39
C ILE A 216 -3.22 12.77 20.84
N THR A 217 -2.09 13.49 20.84
CA THR A 217 -2.08 14.92 21.20
C THR A 217 -2.99 15.75 20.27
N HIS A 218 -2.96 15.48 18.95
CA HIS A 218 -3.82 16.16 17.98
C HIS A 218 -5.30 15.99 18.34
N GLU A 219 -5.77 14.76 18.49
CA GLU A 219 -7.19 14.50 18.76
C GLU A 219 -7.62 14.91 20.18
N LEU A 220 -6.75 14.77 21.17
CA LEU A 220 -7.01 15.29 22.51
C LEU A 220 -7.11 16.81 22.53
N THR A 221 -6.41 17.53 21.64
CA THR A 221 -6.59 18.98 21.49
C THR A 221 -8.03 19.31 21.11
N HIS A 222 -8.65 18.55 20.20
CA HIS A 222 -10.08 18.73 19.88
C HIS A 222 -10.99 18.44 21.08
N ARG A 223 -10.62 17.48 21.95
CA ARG A 223 -11.35 17.20 23.20
C ARG A 223 -11.32 18.43 24.10
N PHE A 224 -10.13 18.97 24.38
CA PHE A 224 -9.93 20.17 25.19
C PHE A 224 -10.63 21.39 24.59
N ASP A 225 -10.47 21.64 23.28
CA ASP A 225 -11.15 22.73 22.58
C ASP A 225 -12.68 22.67 22.72
N GLY A 226 -13.25 21.48 22.57
CA GLY A 226 -14.68 21.26 22.70
C GLY A 226 -15.20 21.54 24.11
N ALA A 227 -14.39 21.28 25.13
CA ALA A 227 -14.75 21.49 26.54
C ALA A 227 -14.52 22.93 27.01
N VAL A 228 -13.41 23.55 26.61
CA VAL A 228 -12.99 24.88 27.07
C VAL A 228 -13.66 25.99 26.27
N PHE A 229 -13.61 25.92 24.95
CA PHE A 229 -14.03 27.04 24.09
C PHE A 229 -15.37 26.80 23.41
N GLY A 230 -15.64 25.55 22.99
CA GLY A 230 -16.88 25.12 22.34
C GLY A 230 -17.15 25.76 20.97
N GLY A 231 -17.18 24.97 19.89
CA GLY A 231 -17.53 25.49 18.55
C GLY A 231 -16.51 26.45 17.96
N LEU A 232 -15.22 26.12 18.05
CA LEU A 232 -14.18 26.79 17.28
C LEU A 232 -14.36 26.53 15.77
N PRO A 233 -14.01 27.50 14.90
CA PRO A 233 -14.02 27.28 13.46
C PRO A 233 -12.96 26.25 13.05
N GLY A 234 -13.20 25.56 11.92
CA GLY A 234 -12.36 24.46 11.45
C GLY A 234 -10.87 24.83 11.32
N TRP A 235 -10.57 25.99 10.71
CA TRP A 235 -9.19 26.46 10.53
C TRP A 235 -8.44 26.62 11.87
N LEU A 236 -9.14 27.05 12.92
CA LEU A 236 -8.54 27.31 14.22
C LEU A 236 -8.38 26.02 15.03
N SER A 237 -9.41 25.16 15.04
CA SER A 237 -9.34 23.89 15.77
C SER A 237 -8.32 22.94 15.14
N GLU A 238 -8.33 22.77 13.81
CA GLU A 238 -7.33 21.93 13.13
C GLU A 238 -5.93 22.55 13.14
N GLY A 239 -5.83 23.88 13.04
CA GLY A 239 -4.55 24.58 13.12
C GLY A 239 -3.86 24.40 14.47
N ARG A 240 -4.62 24.53 15.57
CA ARG A 240 -4.14 24.29 16.94
C ARG A 240 -3.77 22.83 17.15
N ALA A 241 -4.63 21.90 16.76
CA ALA A 241 -4.37 20.47 16.90
C ALA A 241 -3.14 20.01 16.09
N THR A 242 -2.96 20.55 14.88
CA THR A 242 -1.77 20.29 14.04
C THR A 242 -0.51 20.83 14.72
N TRP A 243 -0.58 21.99 15.35
CA TRP A 243 0.56 22.59 16.06
C TRP A 243 0.92 21.81 17.32
N THR A 244 -0.04 21.49 18.18
CA THR A 244 0.19 20.71 19.41
C THR A 244 0.71 19.30 19.11
N GLY A 245 0.24 18.65 18.05
CA GLY A 245 0.78 17.37 17.57
C GLY A 245 2.25 17.43 17.11
N ALA A 246 2.74 18.61 16.73
CA ALA A 246 4.09 18.83 16.22
C ALA A 246 5.06 19.41 17.26
N ALA A 247 4.58 20.30 18.14
CA ALA A 247 5.39 21.21 18.97
C ALA A 247 6.02 20.57 20.24
N TYR A 248 6.41 19.30 20.18
CA TYR A 248 7.15 18.63 21.26
C TYR A 248 8.08 17.52 20.73
N GLY A 249 9.06 17.13 21.54
CA GLY A 249 10.11 16.18 21.18
C GLY A 249 9.80 14.76 21.62
N SER A 250 9.82 14.56 22.93
CA SER A 250 9.56 13.29 23.61
C SER A 250 8.09 13.15 24.01
N ILE A 251 7.56 11.93 24.00
CA ILE A 251 6.21 11.64 24.50
C ILE A 251 6.04 11.97 25.98
N TYR A 252 7.15 12.05 26.73
CA TYR A 252 7.20 12.39 28.15
C TYR A 252 7.36 13.89 28.41
N ASP A 253 7.57 14.73 27.38
CA ASP A 253 7.71 16.18 27.57
C ASP A 253 6.44 16.74 28.22
N THR A 254 6.52 17.57 29.25
CA THR A 254 5.32 18.18 29.87
C THR A 254 4.93 19.51 29.23
N GLU A 255 5.77 20.06 28.36
CA GLU A 255 5.58 21.39 27.77
C GLU A 255 5.71 21.36 26.24
N PHE A 256 5.05 22.29 25.57
CA PHE A 256 5.24 22.54 24.14
C PHE A 256 6.39 23.53 23.89
N VAL A 257 7.01 23.45 22.72
CA VAL A 257 8.03 24.40 22.25
C VAL A 257 7.33 25.63 21.67
N PRO A 258 7.29 26.79 22.38
CA PRO A 258 6.39 27.89 22.03
C PRO A 258 6.66 28.53 20.67
N ASN A 259 7.93 28.52 20.22
CA ASN A 259 8.35 29.06 18.94
C ASN A 259 8.50 27.99 17.84
N HIS A 260 7.84 26.84 17.99
CA HIS A 260 7.80 25.80 16.96
C HIS A 260 7.12 26.31 15.69
N ALA A 261 7.78 26.12 14.55
CA ALA A 261 7.19 26.32 13.23
C ALA A 261 7.72 25.29 12.23
N SER A 262 6.88 24.94 11.24
CA SER A 262 7.22 24.00 10.17
C SER A 262 7.30 24.76 8.85
N PRO A 263 8.50 25.12 8.36
CA PRO A 263 8.67 25.85 7.11
C PRO A 263 8.00 25.15 5.93
N GLY A 264 8.02 23.82 5.90
CA GLY A 264 7.37 23.03 4.85
C GLY A 264 5.85 23.26 4.82
N THR A 265 5.20 23.22 6.00
CA THR A 265 3.75 23.46 6.13
C THR A 265 3.39 24.90 5.78
N LEU A 266 4.19 25.88 6.23
CA LEU A 266 3.98 27.30 5.92
C LEU A 266 4.11 27.59 4.42
N LEU A 267 5.13 27.03 3.76
CA LEU A 267 5.27 27.14 2.31
C LEU A 267 4.18 26.37 1.55
N GLY A 268 3.68 25.28 2.12
CA GLY A 268 2.48 24.60 1.61
C GLY A 268 1.29 25.54 1.53
N ALA A 269 0.97 26.26 2.61
CA ALA A 269 -0.10 27.26 2.64
C ALA A 269 0.09 28.36 1.58
N LEU A 270 1.31 28.88 1.43
CA LEU A 270 1.64 29.85 0.39
C LEU A 270 1.39 29.30 -1.02
N ASN A 271 1.87 28.10 -1.31
CA ASN A 271 1.74 27.45 -2.61
C ASN A 271 0.28 27.14 -2.98
N MET A 272 -0.56 26.88 -1.98
CA MET A 272 -2.00 26.70 -2.16
C MET A 272 -2.73 28.03 -2.41
N GLY A 273 -2.09 29.18 -2.21
CA GLY A 273 -2.64 30.51 -2.50
C GLY A 273 -3.22 31.24 -1.29
N TYR A 274 -3.07 30.72 -0.06
CA TYR A 274 -3.63 31.32 1.16
C TYR A 274 -2.99 32.65 1.58
N GLY A 275 -1.95 33.11 0.86
CA GLY A 275 -1.45 34.49 0.97
C GLY A 275 -2.29 35.52 0.19
N ASN A 276 -3.31 35.10 -0.56
CA ASN A 276 -4.23 36.00 -1.25
C ASN A 276 -5.53 36.17 -0.45
N GLN A 277 -6.10 37.38 -0.47
CA GLN A 277 -7.30 37.74 0.30
C GLN A 277 -8.47 36.76 0.06
N GLU A 278 -8.85 36.53 -1.20
CA GLU A 278 -10.01 35.72 -1.57
C GLU A 278 -9.97 34.31 -0.95
N LYS A 279 -8.82 33.63 -1.07
CA LYS A 279 -8.64 32.28 -0.55
C LYS A 279 -8.52 32.25 0.99
N LEU A 280 -8.01 33.31 1.59
CA LEU A 280 -7.98 33.46 3.05
C LEU A 280 -9.37 33.71 3.63
N GLU A 281 -10.21 34.50 2.96
CA GLU A 281 -11.61 34.70 3.34
C GLU A 281 -12.42 33.40 3.21
N GLU A 282 -12.12 32.56 2.21
CA GLU A 282 -12.71 31.22 2.07
C GLU A 282 -12.41 30.32 3.27
N LEU A 283 -11.15 30.30 3.74
CA LEU A 283 -10.73 29.55 4.93
C LEU A 283 -11.51 29.94 6.19
N VAL A 284 -11.77 31.24 6.35
CA VAL A 284 -12.37 31.82 7.56
C VAL A 284 -13.90 31.81 7.52
N GLY A 285 -14.50 32.03 6.35
CA GLY A 285 -15.93 32.29 6.15
C GLY A 285 -16.84 31.07 6.27
N SER A 286 -16.89 30.24 5.24
CA SER A 286 -17.86 29.13 5.09
C SER A 286 -17.28 27.75 5.36
N GLY A 287 -16.03 27.71 5.84
CA GLY A 287 -15.16 26.56 5.70
C GLY A 287 -14.65 26.46 4.25
N PRO A 288 -13.38 26.05 4.04
CA PRO A 288 -12.84 25.90 2.69
C PRO A 288 -13.68 24.90 1.87
N GLU A 289 -13.73 25.04 0.55
CA GLU A 289 -14.32 24.04 -0.36
C GLU A 289 -13.78 22.64 -0.04
N GLU A 290 -12.50 22.57 0.35
CA GLU A 290 -11.82 21.38 0.84
C GLU A 290 -11.43 21.50 2.33
N TYR A 291 -12.12 20.77 3.22
CA TYR A 291 -11.85 20.75 4.67
C TYR A 291 -10.37 20.46 5.02
N ARG A 292 -9.64 19.73 4.16
CA ARG A 292 -8.22 19.37 4.38
C ARG A 292 -7.31 20.59 4.49
N ASP A 293 -7.72 21.71 3.89
CA ASP A 293 -6.93 22.93 3.93
C ASP A 293 -6.86 23.54 5.35
N ASN A 294 -7.81 23.21 6.23
CA ASN A 294 -7.79 23.64 7.64
C ASN A 294 -6.55 23.12 8.39
N TYR A 295 -5.95 22.00 7.98
CA TYR A 295 -4.72 21.49 8.61
C TYR A 295 -3.52 22.35 8.24
N THR A 296 -3.27 22.55 6.95
CA THR A 296 -2.05 23.23 6.48
C THR A 296 -2.19 24.75 6.58
N ALA A 297 -3.29 25.32 6.07
CA ALA A 297 -3.53 26.75 6.10
C ALA A 297 -3.95 27.22 7.50
N GLY A 298 -4.76 26.44 8.22
CA GLY A 298 -5.12 26.73 9.61
C GLY A 298 -3.91 26.67 10.54
N TYR A 299 -2.99 25.71 10.37
CA TYR A 299 -1.71 25.70 11.09
C TYR A 299 -0.92 26.98 10.83
N ALA A 300 -0.80 27.39 9.56
CA ALA A 300 -0.04 28.57 9.18
C ALA A 300 -0.65 29.85 9.78
N LEU A 301 -1.98 29.96 9.74
CA LEU A 301 -2.72 31.08 10.32
C LEU A 301 -2.64 31.09 11.86
N TRP A 302 -2.73 29.93 12.50
CA TRP A 302 -2.54 29.80 13.95
C TRP A 302 -1.15 30.25 14.38
N VAL A 303 -0.08 29.76 13.73
CA VAL A 303 1.29 30.18 14.04
C VAL A 303 1.42 31.69 13.86
N TYR A 304 0.94 32.24 12.74
CA TYR A 304 0.97 33.68 12.48
C TYR A 304 0.27 34.48 13.59
N LEU A 305 -0.99 34.16 13.93
CA LEU A 305 -1.73 34.88 14.96
C LEU A 305 -1.12 34.69 16.35
N ASN A 306 -0.55 33.53 16.65
CA ASN A 306 0.01 33.25 17.97
C ASN A 306 1.39 33.87 18.19
N THR A 307 2.20 34.08 17.15
CA THR A 307 3.63 34.42 17.30
C THR A 307 4.12 35.62 16.51
N TRP A 308 3.35 36.15 15.55
CA TRP A 308 3.82 37.24 14.69
C TRP A 308 3.95 38.55 15.46
N ALA A 309 5.12 39.18 15.36
CA ALA A 309 5.46 40.44 16.02
C ALA A 309 6.03 41.47 15.03
N GLY A 310 5.75 41.30 13.73
CA GLY A 310 6.31 42.14 12.67
C GLY A 310 7.68 41.67 12.15
N PRO A 311 8.13 42.25 11.01
CA PRO A 311 9.34 41.85 10.30
C PRO A 311 10.64 42.34 10.96
N GLU A 312 10.55 43.34 11.85
CA GLU A 312 11.68 43.92 12.55
C GLU A 312 12.10 43.03 13.72
N ASN A 313 13.40 42.78 13.88
CA ASN A 313 13.92 42.09 15.06
C ASN A 313 13.88 43.03 16.27
N PRO A 314 13.42 42.58 17.44
CA PRO A 314 13.51 43.38 18.65
C PRO A 314 14.98 43.71 18.92
N GLU A 315 15.23 44.90 19.45
CA GLU A 315 16.56 45.25 19.96
C GLU A 315 16.99 44.25 21.04
N GLN A 316 18.31 44.04 21.16
CA GLN A 316 18.87 43.02 22.04
C GLN A 316 18.36 43.21 23.48
N GLY A 317 17.58 42.25 23.99
CA GLY A 317 17.01 42.29 25.35
C GLY A 317 15.56 42.78 25.46
N GLN A 318 14.92 43.22 24.37
CA GLN A 318 13.49 43.54 24.39
C GLN A 318 12.61 42.28 24.20
N PRO A 319 11.49 42.15 24.93
CA PRO A 319 10.56 41.04 24.77
C PRO A 319 9.87 41.13 23.39
N LEU A 320 9.76 39.98 22.72
CA LEU A 320 8.98 39.88 21.49
C LEU A 320 7.50 39.77 21.87
N ILE A 321 6.70 40.80 21.54
CA ILE A 321 5.26 40.82 21.85
C ILE A 321 4.48 40.50 20.56
N PRO A 322 3.76 39.36 20.51
CA PRO A 322 2.93 39.03 19.35
C PRO A 322 1.76 40.01 19.19
N ILE A 323 1.50 40.47 17.97
CA ILE A 323 0.49 41.48 17.64
C ILE A 323 -0.94 40.97 17.92
N TYR A 324 -1.20 39.68 17.70
CA TYR A 324 -2.56 39.13 17.71
C TYR A 324 -2.87 38.21 18.91
N SER A 325 -1.90 37.84 19.75
CA SER A 325 -2.06 36.77 20.74
C SER A 325 -3.20 37.01 21.74
N GLU A 326 -3.30 38.22 22.31
CA GLU A 326 -4.39 38.56 23.24
C GLU A 326 -5.77 38.58 22.56
N ARG A 327 -5.83 39.06 21.32
CA ARG A 327 -7.06 39.07 20.50
C ARG A 327 -7.48 37.66 20.12
N LEU A 328 -6.51 36.78 19.84
CA LEU A 328 -6.76 35.38 19.54
C LEU A 328 -7.38 34.65 20.73
N GLN A 329 -6.88 34.90 21.94
CA GLN A 329 -7.48 34.39 23.17
C GLN A 329 -8.92 34.87 23.33
N SER A 330 -9.16 36.18 23.19
CA SER A 330 -10.50 36.78 23.26
C SER A 330 -11.46 36.18 22.22
N TYR A 331 -10.97 35.93 21.00
CA TYR A 331 -11.73 35.30 19.93
C TYR A 331 -12.12 33.85 20.26
N MET A 332 -11.22 33.09 20.89
CA MET A 332 -11.47 31.71 21.33
C MET A 332 -12.47 31.64 22.49
N GLU A 333 -12.47 32.61 23.39
CA GLU A 333 -13.42 32.67 24.51
C GLU A 333 -14.80 33.20 24.08
N GLY A 334 -14.84 34.11 23.10
CA GLY A 334 -16.06 34.80 22.68
C GLY A 334 -16.98 33.99 21.75
N LYS A 335 -18.26 33.82 22.11
CA LYS A 335 -19.26 33.11 21.27
C LYS A 335 -19.73 33.88 20.03
N GLU A 336 -19.28 35.12 19.85
CA GLU A 336 -19.69 36.01 18.75
C GLU A 336 -19.26 35.48 17.39
N ARG A 337 -18.13 34.74 17.33
CA ARG A 337 -17.66 34.02 16.12
C ARG A 337 -18.69 33.07 15.50
N SER A 338 -19.68 32.63 16.27
CA SER A 338 -20.73 31.71 15.84
C SER A 338 -21.98 32.44 15.32
N ARG A 339 -21.97 33.78 15.24
CA ARG A 339 -23.12 34.63 14.88
C ARG A 339 -22.71 35.63 13.79
N GLY A 340 -23.49 35.69 12.71
CA GLY A 340 -23.25 36.65 11.61
C GLY A 340 -22.26 36.13 10.57
N ASP A 341 -21.61 37.06 9.86
CA ASP A 341 -20.61 36.76 8.82
C ASP A 341 -19.24 36.47 9.46
N PRO A 342 -18.72 35.23 9.37
CA PRO A 342 -17.47 34.85 10.03
C PRO A 342 -16.26 35.66 9.54
N VAL A 343 -16.26 36.12 8.29
CA VAL A 343 -15.18 36.96 7.75
C VAL A 343 -15.22 38.35 8.40
N ALA A 344 -16.41 38.94 8.50
CA ALA A 344 -16.57 40.24 9.16
C ALA A 344 -16.19 40.19 10.64
N VAL A 345 -16.55 39.11 11.35
CA VAL A 345 -16.16 38.92 12.75
C VAL A 345 -14.65 38.73 12.87
N PHE A 346 -14.03 37.94 11.98
CA PHE A 346 -12.58 37.78 11.97
C PHE A 346 -11.86 39.11 11.74
N ALA A 347 -12.30 39.89 10.75
CA ALA A 347 -11.73 41.20 10.45
C ALA A 347 -11.84 42.15 11.65
N ALA A 348 -12.97 42.14 12.37
CA ALA A 348 -13.14 42.96 13.57
C ALA A 348 -12.18 42.61 14.72
N PHE A 349 -11.65 41.39 14.75
CA PHE A 349 -10.68 40.96 15.77
C PHE A 349 -9.22 41.13 15.35
N PHE A 350 -8.91 40.87 14.07
CA PHE A 350 -7.54 40.72 13.60
C PHE A 350 -7.13 41.74 12.54
N ALA A 351 -8.07 42.52 12.01
CA ALA A 351 -7.85 43.48 10.94
C ALA A 351 -8.65 44.78 11.15
N ASP A 352 -8.58 45.34 12.37
CA ASP A 352 -9.33 46.53 12.81
C ASP A 352 -8.51 47.84 12.72
N GLY A 353 -7.28 47.79 12.23
CA GLY A 353 -6.36 48.93 12.16
C GLY A 353 -5.80 49.39 13.51
N GLN A 354 -6.01 48.64 14.61
CA GLN A 354 -5.60 49.03 15.97
C GLN A 354 -4.43 48.21 16.50
N ASP A 355 -3.64 48.79 17.40
CA ASP A 355 -2.51 48.14 18.08
C ASP A 355 -1.51 47.39 17.15
N GLY A 356 -1.27 47.95 15.96
CA GLY A 356 -0.38 47.36 14.96
C GLY A 356 -1.01 46.28 14.09
N ARG A 357 -2.32 46.02 14.23
CA ARG A 357 -3.08 45.15 13.33
C ARG A 357 -3.44 45.88 12.01
N PRO A 358 -3.50 45.17 10.88
CA PRO A 358 -3.85 45.76 9.57
C PRO A 358 -5.26 46.34 9.50
N ASP A 359 -5.54 47.28 8.57
CA ASP A 359 -6.89 47.83 8.35
C ASP A 359 -7.61 47.04 7.24
N GLY A 360 -8.39 46.04 7.66
CA GLY A 360 -9.17 45.16 6.79
C GLY A 360 -8.42 43.96 6.20
N MET A 361 -9.19 43.05 5.60
CA MET A 361 -8.71 41.74 5.13
C MET A 361 -7.63 41.80 4.06
N LYS A 362 -7.63 42.85 3.22
CA LYS A 362 -6.64 43.00 2.15
C LYS A 362 -5.23 43.23 2.70
N GLU A 363 -5.10 44.13 3.68
CA GLU A 363 -3.82 44.41 4.32
C GLU A 363 -3.39 43.22 5.19
N PHE A 364 -4.34 42.60 5.91
CA PHE A 364 -4.08 41.36 6.66
C PHE A 364 -3.51 40.23 5.77
N ALA A 365 -4.11 39.99 4.61
CA ALA A 365 -3.61 38.99 3.67
C ALA A 365 -2.21 39.31 3.14
N ALA A 366 -1.91 40.58 2.88
CA ALA A 366 -0.58 41.02 2.42
C ALA A 366 0.50 40.79 3.50
N ASP A 367 0.18 41.10 4.76
CA ASP A 367 1.07 40.87 5.89
C ASP A 367 1.27 39.38 6.17
N PHE A 368 0.19 38.59 6.12
CA PHE A 368 0.26 37.14 6.24
C PHE A 368 1.10 36.52 5.11
N LYS A 369 0.94 36.99 3.87
CA LYS A 369 1.78 36.57 2.74
C LYS A 369 3.26 36.87 2.98
N THR A 370 3.57 38.05 3.51
CA THR A 370 4.95 38.43 3.86
C THR A 370 5.55 37.48 4.89
N PHE A 371 4.76 37.09 5.89
CA PHE A 371 5.16 36.05 6.84
C PHE A 371 5.45 34.71 6.15
N LEU A 372 4.55 34.21 5.31
CA LEU A 372 4.75 32.92 4.62
C LEU A 372 5.97 32.94 3.68
N GLU A 373 6.15 34.02 2.91
CA GLU A 373 7.28 34.21 2.00
C GLU A 373 8.62 34.26 2.73
N GLY A 374 8.65 34.73 3.98
CA GLY A 374 9.85 34.77 4.80
C GLY A 374 10.48 33.40 5.04
N PHE A 375 9.69 32.32 5.03
CA PHE A 375 10.20 30.95 5.18
C PHE A 375 10.73 30.33 3.87
N HIS A 376 10.63 31.04 2.75
CA HIS A 376 11.06 30.53 1.46
C HIS A 376 12.57 30.32 1.41
N TRP A 377 13.01 29.09 1.14
CA TRP A 377 14.42 28.69 1.25
C TRP A 377 15.40 29.53 0.41
N ARG A 378 14.95 30.14 -0.70
CA ARG A 378 15.80 31.03 -1.53
C ARG A 378 16.06 32.39 -0.90
N ASN A 379 15.04 32.94 -0.25
CA ASN A 379 15.02 34.32 0.25
C ASN A 379 14.55 34.31 1.70
N LYS A 380 15.17 33.46 2.52
CA LYS A 380 14.74 33.27 3.90
C LYS A 380 14.94 34.58 4.66
N ALA A 381 13.86 35.13 5.18
CA ALA A 381 13.89 36.42 5.87
C ALA A 381 14.64 36.28 7.21
N PRO A 382 15.47 37.27 7.63
CA PRO A 382 16.29 37.17 8.84
C PRO A 382 15.48 36.90 10.13
N TRP A 383 14.28 37.47 10.23
CA TRP A 383 13.38 37.31 11.39
C TRP A 383 12.92 35.86 11.59
N THR A 384 13.01 35.00 10.56
CA THR A 384 12.64 33.58 10.70
C THR A 384 13.55 32.79 11.64
N SER A 385 14.70 33.37 12.02
CA SER A 385 15.61 32.80 13.03
C SER A 385 15.01 32.69 14.43
N ARG A 386 13.91 33.41 14.71
CA ARG A 386 13.13 33.31 15.96
C ARG A 386 12.41 31.98 16.09
N TYR A 387 12.17 31.29 14.98
CA TYR A 387 11.41 30.05 14.91
C TYR A 387 12.32 28.84 14.86
N THR A 388 11.87 27.74 15.45
CA THR A 388 12.60 26.47 15.46
C THR A 388 11.77 25.35 14.87
N THR A 389 12.41 24.52 14.04
CA THR A 389 11.94 23.18 13.71
C THR A 389 12.49 22.12 14.66
N LYS A 390 13.47 22.49 15.48
CA LYS A 390 14.09 21.60 16.47
C LYS A 390 13.20 21.54 17.69
N THR A 391 12.60 20.38 17.90
CA THR A 391 12.10 19.96 19.20
C THR A 391 13.22 19.23 19.95
N PRO A 392 13.12 19.02 21.28
CA PRO A 392 14.00 18.09 22.00
C PRO A 392 14.12 16.76 21.24
N LYS A 393 15.27 16.07 21.35
CA LYS A 393 15.50 14.83 20.58
C LYS A 393 14.39 13.84 20.95
N GLY A 394 13.60 13.44 19.94
CA GLY A 394 12.51 12.49 20.14
C GLY A 394 12.99 11.12 20.62
N ASP A 395 12.08 10.37 21.22
CA ASP A 395 12.41 9.07 21.81
C ASP A 395 12.79 8.07 20.70
N PRO A 396 13.95 7.39 20.81
CA PRO A 396 14.23 6.25 19.96
C PRO A 396 13.25 5.14 20.34
N SER A 397 12.19 4.96 19.55
CA SER A 397 11.23 3.87 19.73
C SER A 397 11.37 2.87 18.60
N PRO A 398 11.40 1.55 18.90
CA PRO A 398 11.23 0.55 17.86
C PRO A 398 9.85 0.71 17.20
N THR A 399 9.74 0.22 15.98
CA THR A 399 8.45 0.05 15.31
C THR A 399 7.63 -0.99 16.07
N ILE A 400 6.33 -0.73 16.25
CA ILE A 400 5.42 -1.72 16.83
C ILE A 400 5.24 -2.86 15.82
N MET A 401 5.46 -4.08 16.29
CA MET A 401 5.44 -5.30 15.45
C MET A 401 4.13 -6.08 15.55
N ASP A 402 3.09 -5.52 16.19
CA ASP A 402 1.80 -6.18 16.28
C ASP A 402 1.24 -6.43 14.87
N GLU A 403 1.02 -7.70 14.51
CA GLU A 403 0.63 -8.10 13.15
C GLU A 403 -0.49 -7.26 12.50
N PRO A 404 -1.57 -6.91 13.22
CA PRO A 404 -2.68 -6.14 12.64
C PRO A 404 -2.29 -4.76 12.13
N THR A 405 -1.28 -4.15 12.75
CA THR A 405 -0.80 -2.82 12.35
C THR A 405 0.01 -2.86 11.05
N TRP A 406 0.41 -4.04 10.58
CA TRP A 406 1.19 -4.23 9.34
C TRP A 406 0.29 -4.55 8.14
N SER A 407 -0.58 -3.59 7.82
CA SER A 407 -1.62 -3.73 6.80
C SER A 407 -1.08 -4.11 5.41
N TRP A 408 -1.71 -5.13 4.83
CA TRP A 408 -1.54 -5.57 3.45
C TRP A 408 -2.41 -4.81 2.45
N LEU A 409 -3.20 -3.86 2.92
CA LEU A 409 -3.96 -2.99 2.02
C LEU A 409 -3.03 -2.01 1.32
N ARG A 410 -3.41 -1.66 0.10
CA ARG A 410 -2.91 -0.42 -0.49
C ARG A 410 -3.42 0.79 0.26
N GLY A 411 -2.57 1.81 0.35
CA GLY A 411 -3.00 3.15 0.73
C GLY A 411 -4.14 3.56 -0.19
N ARG A 412 -5.34 3.65 0.36
CA ARG A 412 -6.55 4.03 -0.36
C ARG A 412 -6.68 5.55 -0.44
N THR A 413 -7.28 6.04 -1.52
CA THR A 413 -7.78 7.42 -1.63
C THR A 413 -9.28 7.49 -1.36
N GLU A 414 -9.96 8.47 -1.95
CA GLU A 414 -11.41 8.53 -2.07
C GLU A 414 -11.97 7.11 -2.31
N PRO A 415 -12.68 6.52 -1.34
CA PRO A 415 -13.06 5.13 -1.40
C PRO A 415 -14.25 4.93 -2.33
N TRP A 416 -14.38 3.71 -2.83
CA TRP A 416 -15.62 3.28 -3.47
C TRP A 416 -16.63 2.90 -2.39
N PHE A 417 -17.91 3.15 -2.65
CA PHE A 417 -18.95 2.74 -1.70
C PHE A 417 -18.95 1.22 -1.49
N GLY A 418 -18.74 0.80 -0.24
CA GLY A 418 -18.63 -0.59 0.18
C GLY A 418 -17.21 -1.14 0.27
N GLN A 419 -16.19 -0.36 -0.10
CA GLN A 419 -14.80 -0.80 0.02
C GLN A 419 -14.51 -1.23 1.47
N ASP A 420 -13.90 -2.40 1.64
CA ASP A 420 -13.68 -3.18 2.87
C ASP A 420 -14.96 -3.67 3.57
N GLN A 421 -16.02 -2.86 3.60
CA GLN A 421 -17.28 -3.17 4.30
C GLN A 421 -18.06 -4.31 3.63
N ALA A 422 -18.03 -4.42 2.30
CA ALA A 422 -18.71 -5.47 1.56
C ALA A 422 -18.13 -6.86 1.87
N ARG A 423 -16.80 -6.95 1.96
CA ARG A 423 -16.10 -8.18 2.38
C ARG A 423 -16.53 -8.59 3.79
N VAL A 424 -16.47 -7.65 4.74
CA VAL A 424 -16.86 -7.89 6.15
C VAL A 424 -18.32 -8.33 6.25
N ALA A 425 -19.21 -7.72 5.47
CA ALA A 425 -20.60 -8.14 5.40
C ALA A 425 -20.73 -9.59 4.90
N GLY A 426 -19.96 -9.99 3.88
CA GLY A 426 -19.95 -11.36 3.36
C GLY A 426 -19.51 -12.37 4.40
N GLU A 427 -18.44 -12.09 5.15
CA GLU A 427 -17.95 -12.94 6.25
C GLU A 427 -18.97 -13.09 7.38
N ILE A 428 -19.62 -11.99 7.80
CA ILE A 428 -20.67 -12.01 8.83
C ILE A 428 -21.86 -12.85 8.37
N LEU A 429 -22.36 -12.61 7.17
CA LEU A 429 -23.53 -13.28 6.61
C LEU A 429 -23.27 -14.78 6.41
N LEU A 430 -22.07 -15.13 5.94
CA LEU A 430 -21.64 -16.53 5.84
C LEU A 430 -21.61 -17.19 7.22
N GLY A 431 -21.00 -16.55 8.22
CA GLY A 431 -20.87 -17.08 9.58
C GLY A 431 -22.20 -17.34 10.28
N VAL A 432 -23.28 -16.67 9.89
CA VAL A 432 -24.64 -16.88 10.40
C VAL A 432 -25.54 -17.70 9.46
N GLY A 433 -24.98 -18.30 8.41
CA GLY A 433 -25.69 -19.18 7.48
C GLY A 433 -26.56 -18.49 6.43
N ARG A 434 -26.37 -17.20 6.16
CA ARG A 434 -27.07 -16.40 5.13
C ARG A 434 -26.31 -16.45 3.80
N GLU A 435 -26.19 -17.63 3.21
CA GLU A 435 -25.29 -17.89 2.08
C GLU A 435 -25.60 -17.08 0.81
N LYS A 436 -26.89 -16.85 0.49
CA LYS A 436 -27.28 -16.10 -0.70
C LYS A 436 -26.87 -14.63 -0.59
N GLU A 437 -27.11 -14.03 0.56
CA GLU A 437 -26.74 -12.65 0.84
C GLU A 437 -25.22 -12.50 1.01
N ALA A 438 -24.52 -13.52 1.51
CA ALA A 438 -23.06 -13.57 1.50
C ALA A 438 -22.49 -13.57 0.08
N VAL A 439 -23.10 -14.30 -0.87
CA VAL A 439 -22.73 -14.24 -2.30
C VAL A 439 -22.92 -12.83 -2.88
N ASP A 440 -24.03 -12.15 -2.56
CA ASP A 440 -24.23 -10.76 -2.98
C ASP A 440 -23.13 -9.83 -2.42
N ALA A 441 -22.76 -10.02 -1.15
CA ALA A 441 -21.72 -9.22 -0.49
C ALA A 441 -20.31 -9.49 -1.05
N PHE A 442 -19.93 -10.74 -1.29
CA PHE A 442 -18.64 -11.07 -1.92
C PHE A 442 -18.56 -10.63 -3.37
N THR A 443 -19.67 -10.69 -4.11
CA THR A 443 -19.75 -10.14 -5.47
C THR A 443 -19.54 -8.63 -5.47
N TRP A 444 -20.12 -7.93 -4.49
CA TRP A 444 -19.87 -6.50 -4.29
C TRP A 444 -18.42 -6.23 -3.91
N SER A 445 -17.84 -6.98 -2.96
CA SER A 445 -16.44 -6.85 -2.54
C SER A 445 -15.46 -6.98 -3.72
N LEU A 446 -15.63 -7.98 -4.59
CA LEU A 446 -14.80 -8.15 -5.80
C LEU A 446 -14.72 -6.92 -6.72
N ARG A 447 -15.68 -6.00 -6.62
CA ARG A 447 -15.70 -4.78 -7.39
C ARG A 447 -14.93 -3.63 -6.72
N VAL A 448 -15.00 -3.55 -5.41
CA VAL A 448 -14.53 -2.38 -4.64
C VAL A 448 -13.23 -2.65 -3.90
N ASP A 449 -12.89 -3.91 -3.70
CA ASP A 449 -11.72 -4.40 -2.97
C ASP A 449 -10.73 -5.08 -3.90
N GLU A 450 -9.49 -5.24 -3.44
CA GLU A 450 -8.58 -6.19 -4.06
C GLU A 450 -9.00 -7.62 -3.69
N PRO A 451 -8.87 -8.60 -4.60
CA PRO A 451 -9.24 -9.95 -4.27
C PRO A 451 -8.29 -10.55 -3.20
N SER A 452 -8.84 -11.23 -2.19
CA SER A 452 -8.11 -12.01 -1.18
C SER A 452 -8.30 -13.50 -1.45
N ASP A 453 -7.23 -14.30 -1.41
CA ASP A 453 -7.37 -15.75 -1.62
C ASP A 453 -8.31 -16.41 -0.59
N ALA A 454 -8.22 -16.01 0.69
CA ALA A 454 -9.12 -16.49 1.74
C ALA A 454 -10.61 -16.20 1.45
N VAL A 455 -10.92 -15.02 0.91
CA VAL A 455 -12.28 -14.61 0.55
C VAL A 455 -12.76 -15.35 -0.70
N LEU A 456 -11.89 -15.44 -1.71
CA LEU A 456 -12.22 -16.11 -2.96
C LEU A 456 -12.48 -17.61 -2.74
N ASP A 457 -11.74 -18.25 -1.84
CA ASP A 457 -11.93 -19.66 -1.50
C ASP A 457 -13.29 -19.91 -0.82
N ASP A 458 -13.67 -19.08 0.15
CA ASP A 458 -15.01 -19.13 0.75
C ASP A 458 -16.08 -18.86 -0.31
N PHE A 459 -15.85 -17.86 -1.16
CA PHE A 459 -16.80 -17.45 -2.17
C PHE A 459 -17.06 -18.57 -3.18
N SER A 460 -16.01 -19.23 -3.68
CA SER A 460 -16.15 -20.39 -4.57
C SER A 460 -16.89 -21.54 -3.88
N LYS A 461 -16.50 -21.90 -2.64
CA LYS A 461 -17.18 -22.98 -1.89
C LYS A 461 -18.67 -22.72 -1.73
N ILE A 462 -19.08 -21.47 -1.47
CA ILE A 462 -20.50 -21.11 -1.38
C ILE A 462 -21.18 -21.21 -2.75
N LEU A 463 -20.58 -20.67 -3.81
CA LEU A 463 -21.13 -20.75 -5.16
C LEU A 463 -21.35 -22.21 -5.59
N GLN A 464 -20.39 -23.10 -5.30
CA GLN A 464 -20.52 -24.53 -5.57
C GLN A 464 -21.68 -25.17 -4.79
N ARG A 465 -21.82 -24.87 -3.49
CA ARG A 465 -22.94 -25.36 -2.66
C ARG A 465 -24.31 -24.87 -3.14
N LEU A 466 -24.38 -23.64 -3.66
CA LEU A 466 -25.60 -23.08 -4.27
C LEU A 466 -25.84 -23.55 -5.71
N GLY A 467 -25.00 -24.44 -6.25
CA GLY A 467 -25.15 -25.01 -7.60
C GLY A 467 -24.63 -24.11 -8.73
N ALA A 468 -24.00 -22.98 -8.42
CA ALA A 468 -23.40 -22.06 -9.39
C ALA A 468 -21.98 -22.51 -9.80
N LYS A 469 -21.87 -23.73 -10.32
CA LYS A 469 -20.58 -24.39 -10.64
C LYS A 469 -19.68 -23.58 -11.58
N ASP A 470 -20.27 -22.94 -12.59
CA ASP A 470 -19.54 -22.10 -13.55
C ASP A 470 -18.86 -20.90 -12.85
N ALA A 471 -19.61 -20.22 -11.98
CA ALA A 471 -19.10 -19.07 -11.24
C ALA A 471 -18.04 -19.50 -10.22
N GLY A 472 -18.26 -20.59 -9.48
CA GLY A 472 -17.27 -21.14 -8.55
C GLY A 472 -15.95 -21.48 -9.25
N TRP A 473 -16.02 -22.14 -10.43
CA TRP A 473 -14.83 -22.44 -11.21
C TRP A 473 -14.06 -21.18 -11.65
N VAL A 474 -14.77 -20.13 -12.09
CA VAL A 474 -14.14 -18.84 -12.44
C VAL A 474 -13.46 -18.22 -11.23
N ILE A 475 -14.12 -18.19 -10.07
CA ILE A 475 -13.53 -17.65 -8.85
C ILE A 475 -12.26 -18.40 -8.45
N ASP A 476 -12.20 -19.71 -8.62
CA ASP A 476 -11.02 -20.52 -8.27
C ASP A 476 -9.88 -20.42 -9.30
N SER A 477 -10.22 -20.39 -10.59
CA SER A 477 -9.27 -20.73 -11.66
C SER A 477 -8.97 -19.59 -12.64
N TRP A 478 -9.69 -18.46 -12.56
CA TRP A 478 -9.49 -17.38 -13.52
C TRP A 478 -8.15 -16.67 -13.33
N ALA A 479 -7.38 -16.54 -14.40
CA ALA A 479 -6.00 -16.03 -14.32
C ALA A 479 -5.88 -14.62 -13.72
N ARG A 480 -6.89 -13.74 -13.88
CA ARG A 480 -6.88 -12.39 -13.25
C ARG A 480 -7.04 -12.46 -11.72
N LEU A 481 -7.65 -13.54 -11.22
CA LEU A 481 -7.80 -13.84 -9.80
C LEU A 481 -6.76 -14.87 -9.33
N GLY A 482 -5.77 -15.19 -10.17
CA GLY A 482 -4.67 -16.07 -9.82
C GLY A 482 -3.83 -15.45 -8.71
N GLY A 483 -3.38 -16.28 -7.78
CA GLY A 483 -2.52 -15.93 -6.66
C GLY A 483 -1.48 -17.04 -6.43
N PRO A 484 -0.46 -16.79 -5.61
CA PRO A 484 0.67 -17.70 -5.41
C PRO A 484 0.27 -19.04 -4.76
N HIS A 485 -0.82 -19.06 -3.99
CA HIS A 485 -1.34 -20.27 -3.35
C HIS A 485 -2.33 -21.05 -4.20
N ARG A 486 -2.73 -20.51 -5.37
CA ARG A 486 -3.78 -21.10 -6.19
C ARG A 486 -3.17 -22.05 -7.20
N PRO A 487 -3.38 -23.36 -7.07
CA PRO A 487 -2.86 -24.31 -8.03
C PRO A 487 -3.53 -24.07 -9.39
N PRO A 488 -2.86 -24.46 -10.50
CA PRO A 488 -3.52 -24.44 -11.79
C PRO A 488 -4.80 -25.29 -11.76
N PRO A 489 -5.82 -24.94 -12.57
CA PRO A 489 -7.07 -25.68 -12.62
C PRO A 489 -6.80 -27.17 -12.87
N LYS A 490 -7.29 -28.03 -11.96
CA LYS A 490 -7.17 -29.49 -12.05
C LYS A 490 -8.24 -30.11 -12.95
N GLU A 491 -9.37 -29.43 -13.11
CA GLU A 491 -10.52 -29.88 -13.87
C GLU A 491 -10.87 -28.89 -14.99
N PRO A 492 -11.33 -29.38 -16.15
CA PRO A 492 -11.83 -28.52 -17.21
C PRO A 492 -12.96 -27.61 -16.74
N ALA A 493 -13.03 -26.40 -17.30
CA ALA A 493 -14.11 -25.48 -17.04
C ALA A 493 -15.48 -26.14 -17.32
N PRO A 494 -16.45 -26.09 -16.38
CA PRO A 494 -17.74 -26.77 -16.54
C PRO A 494 -18.55 -26.25 -17.74
N PHE A 495 -18.31 -24.98 -18.12
CA PHE A 495 -18.93 -24.35 -19.28
C PHE A 495 -18.20 -24.59 -20.61
N ILE A 496 -17.14 -25.40 -20.67
CA ILE A 496 -16.39 -25.64 -21.92
C ILE A 496 -17.26 -26.23 -23.03
N ALA A 497 -18.26 -27.04 -22.67
CA ALA A 497 -19.23 -27.60 -23.61
C ALA A 497 -20.05 -26.51 -24.32
N SER A 498 -20.21 -25.36 -23.69
CA SER A 498 -20.93 -24.20 -24.22
C SER A 498 -20.04 -23.27 -25.06
N LEU A 499 -18.75 -23.62 -25.28
CA LEU A 499 -17.79 -22.84 -26.05
C LEU A 499 -17.28 -23.62 -27.30
N PRO A 500 -18.17 -24.00 -28.24
CA PRO A 500 -17.79 -24.85 -29.37
C PRO A 500 -16.75 -24.21 -30.30
N ALA A 501 -16.77 -22.89 -30.49
CA ALA A 501 -15.79 -22.19 -31.30
C ALA A 501 -14.38 -22.24 -30.68
N THR A 502 -14.28 -22.06 -29.36
CA THR A 502 -13.02 -22.15 -28.60
C THR A 502 -12.43 -23.55 -28.69
N ARG A 503 -13.27 -24.59 -28.51
CA ARG A 503 -12.84 -25.98 -28.69
C ARG A 503 -12.35 -26.25 -30.10
N GLY A 504 -13.12 -25.86 -31.12
CA GLY A 504 -12.73 -26.03 -32.52
C GLY A 504 -11.44 -25.27 -32.87
N PHE A 505 -11.17 -24.14 -32.22
CA PHE A 505 -9.93 -23.41 -32.37
C PHE A 505 -8.73 -24.14 -31.73
N LEU A 506 -8.87 -24.65 -30.50
CA LEU A 506 -7.85 -25.48 -29.85
C LEU A 506 -7.52 -26.74 -30.67
N GLU A 507 -8.53 -27.45 -31.16
CA GLU A 507 -8.35 -28.62 -32.02
C GLU A 507 -7.57 -28.28 -33.30
N ARG A 508 -7.89 -27.16 -33.96
CA ARG A 508 -7.16 -26.69 -35.14
C ARG A 508 -5.72 -26.29 -34.83
N LEU A 509 -5.46 -25.63 -33.70
CA LEU A 509 -4.10 -25.30 -33.27
C LEU A 509 -3.29 -26.58 -33.02
N ALA A 510 -3.87 -27.57 -32.35
CA ALA A 510 -3.22 -28.86 -32.10
C ALA A 510 -2.90 -29.62 -33.40
N MET A 511 -3.84 -29.63 -34.36
CA MET A 511 -3.64 -30.23 -35.67
C MET A 511 -2.55 -29.50 -36.46
N ALA A 512 -2.59 -28.16 -36.49
CA ALA A 512 -1.60 -27.36 -37.18
C ALA A 512 -0.21 -27.54 -36.55
N ALA A 513 -0.09 -27.53 -35.22
CA ALA A 513 1.18 -27.77 -34.54
C ALA A 513 1.79 -29.13 -34.96
N LYS A 514 0.99 -30.20 -34.99
CA LYS A 514 1.44 -31.53 -35.44
C LYS A 514 1.84 -31.55 -36.92
N ASP A 515 1.04 -30.95 -37.81
CA ASP A 515 1.33 -30.88 -39.25
C ASP A 515 2.64 -30.12 -39.53
N TYR A 516 2.81 -28.93 -38.96
CA TYR A 516 4.05 -28.16 -39.12
C TYR A 516 5.27 -28.88 -38.54
N ASN A 517 5.10 -29.60 -37.42
CA ASN A 517 6.18 -30.39 -36.85
C ASN A 517 6.60 -31.53 -37.79
N SER A 518 5.63 -32.21 -38.43
CA SER A 518 5.89 -33.28 -39.41
C SER A 518 6.63 -32.78 -40.66
N LYS A 519 6.49 -31.49 -40.98
CA LYS A 519 7.18 -30.81 -42.09
C LYS A 519 8.57 -30.27 -41.70
N GLY A 520 9.05 -30.55 -40.49
CA GLY A 520 10.32 -30.03 -39.97
C GLY A 520 10.28 -28.56 -39.53
N LEU A 521 9.12 -27.91 -39.55
CA LEU A 521 8.93 -26.51 -39.15
C LEU A 521 8.73 -26.39 -37.63
N SER A 522 9.70 -26.88 -36.87
CA SER A 522 9.60 -27.07 -35.42
C SER A 522 9.31 -25.76 -34.66
N MET A 523 9.88 -24.64 -35.11
CA MET A 523 9.63 -23.30 -34.52
C MET A 523 8.15 -22.90 -34.61
N THR A 524 7.57 -23.01 -35.80
CA THR A 524 6.15 -22.69 -36.02
C THR A 524 5.25 -23.65 -35.26
N ALA A 525 5.59 -24.95 -35.26
CA ALA A 525 4.83 -25.95 -34.52
C ALA A 525 4.76 -25.64 -33.01
N SER A 526 5.89 -25.30 -32.39
CA SER A 526 5.92 -24.94 -30.96
C SER A 526 5.25 -23.59 -30.69
N ALA A 527 5.32 -22.62 -31.61
CA ALA A 527 4.57 -21.38 -31.48
C ALA A 527 3.06 -21.64 -31.43
N LEU A 528 2.55 -22.48 -32.35
CA LEU A 528 1.14 -22.89 -32.39
C LEU A 528 0.74 -23.72 -31.16
N ALA A 529 1.63 -24.61 -30.69
CA ALA A 529 1.41 -25.36 -29.45
C ALA A 529 1.38 -24.44 -28.23
N SER A 530 2.20 -23.38 -28.20
CA SER A 530 2.21 -22.40 -27.11
C SER A 530 0.94 -21.53 -27.12
N ASP A 531 0.41 -21.18 -28.29
CA ASP A 531 -0.91 -20.53 -28.41
C ASP A 531 -2.04 -21.42 -27.90
N HIS A 532 -1.98 -22.72 -28.24
CA HIS A 532 -2.89 -23.72 -27.71
C HIS A 532 -2.79 -23.78 -26.19
N ASP A 533 -1.59 -23.91 -25.64
CA ASP A 533 -1.34 -24.13 -24.22
C ASP A 533 -1.71 -22.91 -23.38
N LYS A 534 -1.50 -21.70 -23.90
CA LYS A 534 -2.01 -20.47 -23.30
C LYS A 534 -3.52 -20.55 -23.09
N LEU A 535 -4.28 -20.86 -24.15
CA LEU A 535 -5.75 -20.91 -24.07
C LEU A 535 -6.25 -22.13 -23.28
N ALA A 536 -5.63 -23.29 -23.44
CA ALA A 536 -5.96 -24.51 -22.71
C ALA A 536 -5.76 -24.34 -21.20
N SER A 537 -4.68 -23.66 -20.78
CA SER A 537 -4.42 -23.38 -19.36
C SER A 537 -5.52 -22.52 -18.72
N LEU A 538 -6.10 -21.56 -19.46
CA LEU A 538 -7.20 -20.71 -19.00
C LEU A 538 -8.52 -21.45 -18.83
N LEU A 539 -8.61 -22.70 -19.31
CA LEU A 539 -9.84 -23.50 -19.32
C LEU A 539 -9.68 -24.83 -18.57
N GLY A 540 -8.56 -25.04 -17.88
CA GLY A 540 -8.27 -26.31 -17.20
C GLY A 540 -8.13 -27.50 -18.15
N LEU A 541 -7.71 -27.26 -19.39
CA LEU A 541 -7.55 -28.30 -20.41
C LEU A 541 -6.09 -28.78 -20.50
N PRO A 542 -5.86 -30.03 -20.95
CA PRO A 542 -4.50 -30.56 -21.13
C PRO A 542 -3.66 -29.71 -22.09
N LEU A 543 -2.37 -29.60 -21.78
CA LEU A 543 -1.38 -28.86 -22.56
C LEU A 543 -0.68 -29.81 -23.56
N LEU A 544 -0.32 -29.31 -24.73
CA LEU A 544 0.38 -30.04 -25.79
C LEU A 544 1.87 -30.19 -25.51
N TYR A 545 2.50 -29.18 -24.89
CA TYR A 545 3.93 -29.16 -24.52
C TYR A 545 4.87 -29.74 -25.58
N MET A 546 5.05 -29.02 -26.70
CA MET A 546 6.00 -29.42 -27.73
C MET A 546 7.40 -28.85 -27.46
N VAL A 547 8.35 -29.74 -27.14
CA VAL A 547 9.77 -29.41 -26.88
C VAL A 547 10.48 -29.05 -28.19
N LEU A 548 11.25 -27.98 -28.17
CA LEU A 548 12.01 -27.47 -29.31
C LEU A 548 13.52 -27.50 -29.04
N PRO A 549 14.30 -28.30 -29.79
CA PRO A 549 15.75 -28.18 -29.80
C PRO A 549 16.18 -26.79 -30.31
N GLY A 550 17.11 -26.12 -29.62
CA GLY A 550 17.71 -24.85 -30.04
C GLY A 550 17.03 -23.55 -29.58
N VAL A 551 15.77 -23.60 -29.11
CA VAL A 551 15.13 -22.42 -28.49
C VAL A 551 15.86 -22.03 -27.21
N LYS A 552 16.23 -23.01 -26.37
CA LYS A 552 17.02 -22.77 -25.16
C LYS A 552 18.28 -21.93 -25.45
N VAL A 553 19.07 -22.33 -26.44
CA VAL A 553 20.31 -21.63 -26.85
C VAL A 553 20.03 -20.21 -27.36
N ARG A 554 18.96 -20.00 -28.13
CA ARG A 554 18.61 -18.66 -28.61
C ARG A 554 18.09 -17.75 -27.50
N LEU A 555 17.36 -18.32 -26.54
CA LEU A 555 16.90 -17.61 -25.33
C LEU A 555 18.09 -17.24 -24.43
N GLU A 556 19.04 -18.15 -24.24
CA GLU A 556 20.32 -17.90 -23.55
C GLU A 556 21.10 -16.76 -24.23
N ASN A 557 21.05 -16.71 -25.57
CA ASN A 557 21.66 -15.63 -26.37
C ASN A 557 20.80 -14.34 -26.46
N LYS A 558 19.68 -14.26 -25.73
CA LYS A 558 18.77 -13.09 -25.70
C LYS A 558 18.21 -12.68 -27.07
N ASP A 559 18.06 -13.63 -28.00
CA ASP A 559 17.47 -13.39 -29.32
C ASP A 559 15.93 -13.50 -29.26
N PHE A 560 15.27 -12.40 -28.84
CA PHE A 560 13.82 -12.31 -28.68
C PHE A 560 13.07 -11.89 -29.96
N GLY A 561 13.78 -11.70 -31.08
CA GLY A 561 13.24 -11.25 -32.38
C GLY A 561 12.65 -12.37 -33.24
N LEU A 562 12.34 -13.53 -32.67
CA LEU A 562 11.94 -14.73 -33.39
C LEU A 562 10.48 -14.63 -33.84
N HIS A 563 10.15 -13.84 -34.84
CA HIS A 563 8.92 -14.07 -35.59
C HIS A 563 9.06 -15.40 -36.36
N PRO A 564 8.08 -16.34 -36.30
CA PRO A 564 6.71 -16.19 -35.81
C PRO A 564 6.52 -16.68 -34.37
N PHE A 565 7.57 -16.94 -33.60
CA PHE A 565 7.50 -17.45 -32.23
C PHE A 565 6.86 -16.46 -31.28
N ASP A 566 7.32 -15.21 -31.14
CA ASP A 566 6.59 -14.21 -30.33
C ASP A 566 5.74 -13.27 -31.20
N THR A 567 4.73 -12.64 -30.59
CA THR A 567 3.85 -11.71 -31.31
C THR A 567 4.66 -10.45 -31.69
N PRO A 568 4.50 -9.87 -32.88
CA PRO A 568 5.17 -8.62 -33.22
C PRO A 568 4.71 -7.47 -32.31
N PRO A 569 5.59 -6.48 -32.02
CA PRO A 569 5.22 -5.30 -31.25
C PRO A 569 4.06 -4.53 -31.90
N ARG A 570 3.19 -3.96 -31.08
CA ARG A 570 2.05 -3.13 -31.50
C ARG A 570 2.13 -1.77 -30.82
N ALA A 571 1.79 -0.71 -31.55
CA ALA A 571 1.74 0.62 -30.97
C ALA A 571 0.63 0.69 -29.91
N LEU A 572 0.97 1.17 -28.71
CA LEU A 572 0.03 1.34 -27.61
C LEU A 572 -1.07 2.36 -27.95
N SER A 573 -0.80 3.26 -28.91
CA SER A 573 -1.75 4.24 -29.42
C SER A 573 -2.86 3.65 -30.30
N LEU A 574 -2.79 2.37 -30.72
CA LEU A 574 -3.81 1.76 -31.58
C LEU A 574 -5.20 1.75 -30.94
N GLY A 575 -5.28 1.57 -29.63
CA GLY A 575 -6.53 1.67 -28.88
C GLY A 575 -7.00 3.12 -28.64
N GLY A 576 -6.11 4.10 -28.85
CA GLY A 576 -6.28 5.49 -28.46
C GLY A 576 -5.93 5.77 -27.00
N TRP A 577 -5.94 7.06 -26.66
CA TRP A 577 -5.65 7.59 -25.33
C TRP A 577 -6.92 8.22 -24.72
N GLY A 578 -6.95 8.29 -23.39
CA GLY A 578 -7.93 9.02 -22.61
C GLY A 578 -7.31 9.51 -21.31
N GLU A 579 -8.14 9.98 -20.39
CA GLU A 579 -7.73 10.29 -19.02
C GLU A 579 -8.63 9.58 -18.01
N ASP A 580 -8.12 9.40 -16.81
CA ASP A 580 -8.83 8.89 -15.64
C ASP A 580 -8.15 9.46 -14.38
N GLY A 581 -8.62 9.13 -13.19
CA GLY A 581 -7.98 9.54 -11.94
C GLY A 581 -6.64 8.85 -11.68
N LEU A 582 -5.75 9.54 -10.98
CA LEU A 582 -4.52 9.01 -10.41
C LEU A 582 -4.32 9.57 -8.99
N THR A 583 -4.39 8.69 -7.98
CA THR A 583 -4.22 9.04 -6.56
C THR A 583 -3.01 9.95 -6.31
N GLY A 584 -3.20 11.11 -5.66
CA GLY A 584 -2.13 12.07 -5.37
C GLY A 584 -1.74 13.01 -6.52
N TYR A 585 -2.47 12.99 -7.64
CA TYR A 585 -2.27 13.88 -8.78
C TYR A 585 -3.46 14.82 -9.05
N GLU A 586 -4.62 14.58 -8.42
CA GLU A 586 -5.85 15.31 -8.73
C GLU A 586 -5.79 16.79 -8.32
N ASP A 587 -5.16 17.11 -7.18
CA ASP A 587 -5.15 18.46 -6.59
C ASP A 587 -4.58 19.55 -7.53
N ARG A 588 -3.67 19.18 -8.44
CA ARG A 588 -3.12 20.09 -9.47
C ARG A 588 -3.31 19.57 -10.88
N ARG A 589 -4.21 18.60 -11.08
CA ARG A 589 -4.47 18.01 -12.38
C ARG A 589 -5.06 19.06 -13.30
N VAL A 590 -4.52 19.16 -14.51
CA VAL A 590 -5.11 19.96 -15.58
C VAL A 590 -5.68 19.01 -16.63
N GLU A 591 -7.00 18.92 -16.72
CA GLU A 591 -7.68 18.09 -17.71
C GLU A 591 -7.30 18.51 -19.14
N GLY A 592 -7.08 17.50 -19.98
CA GLY A 592 -6.69 17.63 -21.37
C GLY A 592 -5.25 18.13 -21.56
N LEU A 593 -4.38 18.03 -20.55
CA LEU A 593 -2.97 18.45 -20.64
C LEU A 593 -2.08 17.36 -21.26
N TRP A 594 -2.52 16.79 -22.38
CA TRP A 594 -1.79 15.84 -23.22
C TRP A 594 -2.22 15.99 -24.69
N TYR A 595 -1.45 15.41 -25.60
CA TYR A 595 -1.71 15.45 -27.03
C TYR A 595 -1.04 14.26 -27.74
N MET A 596 -1.73 13.63 -28.70
CA MET A 596 -1.12 12.63 -29.59
C MET A 596 -0.85 13.27 -30.95
N ASP A 597 0.41 13.20 -31.41
CA ASP A 597 0.80 13.79 -32.70
C ASP A 597 0.51 12.87 -33.90
N LYS A 598 0.75 13.41 -35.11
CA LYS A 598 0.47 12.69 -36.37
C LYS A 598 1.35 11.45 -36.55
N GLN A 599 2.48 11.39 -35.86
CA GLN A 599 3.40 10.25 -35.84
C GLN A 599 2.97 9.18 -34.83
N GLY A 600 1.98 9.49 -33.99
CA GLY A 600 1.49 8.59 -32.93
C GLY A 600 2.26 8.72 -31.63
N ASP A 601 3.14 9.71 -31.49
CA ASP A 601 3.85 9.98 -30.25
C ASP A 601 2.92 10.72 -29.27
N LEU A 602 3.03 10.37 -28.00
CA LEU A 602 2.22 10.95 -26.94
C LEU A 602 3.00 12.08 -26.25
N HIS A 603 2.40 13.24 -26.12
CA HIS A 603 2.92 14.37 -25.34
C HIS A 603 2.11 14.47 -24.05
N VAL A 604 2.77 14.53 -22.90
CA VAL A 604 2.16 14.67 -21.57
C VAL A 604 2.71 15.93 -20.90
N GLY A 605 1.84 16.73 -20.27
CA GLY A 605 2.17 18.05 -19.73
C GLY A 605 1.95 19.21 -20.71
N ARG A 606 1.31 18.95 -21.87
CA ARG A 606 1.00 19.97 -22.90
C ARG A 606 -0.17 19.56 -23.80
N LYS A 607 -0.90 20.56 -24.32
CA LYS A 607 -2.09 20.38 -25.20
C LYS A 607 -1.78 20.32 -26.69
N GLU A 608 -0.57 20.69 -27.08
CA GLU A 608 -0.11 20.71 -28.47
C GLU A 608 1.41 20.48 -28.53
N PRO A 609 1.96 20.09 -29.70
CA PRO A 609 3.41 19.97 -29.88
C PRO A 609 4.11 21.32 -29.70
N ARG A 610 5.41 21.26 -29.41
CA ARG A 610 6.24 22.46 -29.34
C ARG A 610 6.32 23.14 -30.73
N LYS A 611 6.23 24.46 -30.75
CA LYS A 611 6.32 25.28 -31.98
C LYS A 611 7.69 25.95 -32.20
N GLY A 612 8.55 26.01 -31.17
CA GLY A 612 9.86 26.69 -31.23
C GLY A 612 10.97 25.89 -31.92
N THR A 613 12.04 26.57 -32.33
CA THR A 613 13.21 25.97 -33.02
C THR A 613 14.30 25.46 -32.08
N ASP A 614 14.35 25.89 -30.80
CA ASP A 614 15.29 25.31 -29.83
C ASP A 614 14.93 23.84 -29.53
N THR A 615 15.69 23.13 -28.72
CA THR A 615 15.36 21.73 -28.39
C THR A 615 14.38 21.58 -27.22
N MET A 616 14.25 22.59 -26.35
CA MET A 616 13.57 22.46 -25.05
C MET A 616 13.09 23.80 -24.50
N ASP A 617 11.97 23.81 -23.75
CA ASP A 617 11.49 25.02 -23.05
C ASP A 617 12.17 25.16 -21.69
N ARG A 618 12.64 26.36 -21.32
CA ARG A 618 13.26 26.58 -20.00
C ARG A 618 12.30 26.32 -18.84
N ALA A 619 11.08 26.86 -18.91
CA ALA A 619 10.15 26.83 -17.80
C ALA A 619 9.43 25.48 -17.66
N SER A 620 9.57 24.84 -16.50
CA SER A 620 8.85 23.60 -16.15
C SER A 620 7.78 23.92 -15.11
N ARG A 621 6.53 24.05 -15.58
CA ARG A 621 5.39 24.40 -14.73
C ARG A 621 5.00 23.22 -13.83
N TRP A 622 4.60 23.51 -12.61
CA TRP A 622 4.06 22.54 -11.65
C TRP A 622 2.58 22.31 -11.95
N ARG A 623 2.30 21.36 -12.85
CA ARG A 623 0.96 20.99 -13.28
C ARG A 623 0.92 19.49 -13.45
N ASP A 624 -0.05 18.86 -12.80
CA ASP A 624 -0.22 17.42 -12.93
C ASP A 624 -0.98 17.12 -14.24
N ALA A 625 -0.49 16.13 -15.00
CA ALA A 625 -1.14 15.63 -16.21
C ALA A 625 -1.04 14.11 -16.23
N PHE A 626 -2.06 13.44 -16.75
CA PHE A 626 -2.10 11.98 -16.86
C PHE A 626 -2.84 11.56 -18.13
N ALA A 627 -2.17 10.77 -18.96
CA ALA A 627 -2.74 10.18 -20.17
C ALA A 627 -2.71 8.67 -20.04
N LEU A 628 -3.83 8.01 -20.33
CA LEU A 628 -4.07 6.60 -20.09
C LEU A 628 -4.43 5.88 -21.40
N SER A 629 -3.82 4.73 -21.65
CA SER A 629 -4.17 3.90 -22.82
C SER A 629 -5.60 3.38 -22.67
N LYS A 630 -6.34 3.29 -23.78
CA LYS A 630 -7.63 2.59 -23.78
C LYS A 630 -7.48 1.07 -23.78
N GLU A 631 -6.36 0.56 -24.28
CA GLU A 631 -6.06 -0.86 -24.32
C GLU A 631 -5.85 -1.43 -22.90
N TRP A 632 -6.49 -2.57 -22.64
CA TRP A 632 -6.32 -3.36 -21.42
C TRP A 632 -5.36 -4.53 -21.70
N LEU A 633 -4.29 -4.63 -20.92
CA LEU A 633 -3.35 -5.74 -21.00
C LEU A 633 -3.74 -6.84 -20.02
N ASP A 634 -4.06 -8.02 -20.55
CA ASP A 634 -4.33 -9.22 -19.77
C ASP A 634 -3.09 -9.78 -19.06
N PRO A 635 -3.26 -10.54 -17.96
CA PRO A 635 -2.19 -11.30 -17.33
C PRO A 635 -1.34 -12.09 -18.33
N GLY A 636 -0.07 -12.26 -18.01
CA GLY A 636 0.88 -13.01 -18.83
C GLY A 636 2.23 -12.32 -18.88
N ARG A 637 2.94 -12.51 -19.99
CA ARG A 637 4.27 -11.94 -20.21
C ARG A 637 4.24 -10.97 -21.38
N TRP A 638 4.72 -9.75 -21.16
CA TRP A 638 4.75 -8.71 -22.18
C TRP A 638 5.84 -7.69 -21.91
N LYS A 639 6.29 -7.03 -22.97
CA LYS A 639 7.30 -5.97 -22.92
C LYS A 639 6.70 -4.67 -23.43
N LEU A 640 6.90 -3.58 -22.70
CA LEU A 640 6.72 -2.22 -23.17
C LEU A 640 8.09 -1.65 -23.53
N SER A 641 8.20 -1.02 -24.70
CA SER A 641 9.38 -0.24 -25.10
C SER A 641 8.94 1.15 -25.54
N ALA A 642 9.65 2.18 -25.08
CA ALA A 642 9.41 3.58 -25.46
C ALA A 642 10.70 4.40 -25.37
N GLN A 643 10.75 5.53 -26.08
CA GLN A 643 11.75 6.58 -25.86
C GLN A 643 11.08 7.78 -25.21
N ILE A 644 11.65 8.27 -24.11
CA ILE A 644 11.17 9.45 -23.38
C ILE A 644 12.07 10.62 -23.75
N GLU A 645 11.52 11.61 -24.43
CA GLU A 645 12.17 12.86 -24.80
C GLU A 645 11.66 13.99 -23.90
N MET A 646 12.57 14.65 -23.20
CA MET A 646 12.26 15.84 -22.40
C MET A 646 11.94 17.02 -23.31
N THR A 647 10.84 17.71 -23.03
CA THR A 647 10.46 18.92 -23.79
C THR A 647 10.54 20.21 -22.96
N THR A 648 10.85 20.07 -21.67
CA THR A 648 11.15 21.16 -20.72
C THR A 648 12.46 20.89 -19.99
N ALA A 649 13.11 21.94 -19.49
CA ALA A 649 14.44 21.86 -18.85
C ALA A 649 14.51 20.96 -17.62
N PHE A 650 13.37 20.67 -17.01
CA PHE A 650 13.23 19.67 -15.97
C PHE A 650 11.91 18.94 -16.19
N VAL A 651 11.90 17.64 -15.93
CA VAL A 651 10.68 16.83 -15.92
C VAL A 651 10.67 16.03 -14.63
N SER A 652 9.57 16.15 -13.89
CA SER A 652 9.16 15.19 -12.87
C SER A 652 7.91 14.51 -13.38
N GLY A 653 7.97 13.21 -13.65
CA GLY A 653 6.88 12.46 -14.26
C GLY A 653 7.11 10.97 -14.17
N GLY A 654 6.43 10.17 -14.99
CA GLY A 654 6.54 8.73 -14.89
C GLY A 654 5.57 7.94 -15.74
N ILE A 655 5.56 6.65 -15.45
CA ILE A 655 4.67 5.65 -16.03
C ILE A 655 3.89 4.92 -14.93
N CYS A 656 2.64 4.65 -15.23
CA CYS A 656 1.69 3.89 -14.44
C CYS A 656 1.40 2.57 -15.17
N LEU A 657 1.58 1.44 -14.48
CA LEU A 657 1.40 0.09 -15.00
C LEU A 657 0.31 -0.64 -14.24
N GLY A 658 -0.39 -1.54 -14.96
CA GLY A 658 -1.44 -2.35 -14.37
C GLY A 658 -2.55 -1.51 -13.75
N TRP A 659 -2.86 -0.36 -14.36
CA TRP A 659 -3.90 0.52 -13.86
C TRP A 659 -5.24 -0.17 -14.02
N THR A 660 -5.87 -0.49 -12.90
CA THR A 660 -7.25 -0.99 -12.83
C THR A 660 -8.18 0.04 -12.18
N ARG A 661 -7.60 0.90 -11.32
CA ARG A 661 -8.23 2.02 -10.63
C ARG A 661 -7.16 3.05 -10.24
N ARG A 662 -7.58 4.27 -9.90
CA ARG A 662 -6.68 5.38 -9.54
C ARG A 662 -5.69 5.09 -8.40
N ASP A 663 -6.07 4.23 -7.46
CA ASP A 663 -5.29 3.74 -6.30
C ASP A 663 -4.86 2.26 -6.44
N ARG A 664 -4.97 1.68 -7.64
CA ARG A 664 -4.61 0.29 -7.96
C ARG A 664 -3.72 0.25 -9.19
N ASN A 665 -2.43 0.46 -8.96
CA ASN A 665 -1.40 0.51 -9.99
C ASN A 665 0.02 0.42 -9.40
N ILE A 666 1.00 0.23 -10.27
CA ILE A 666 2.42 0.36 -9.99
C ILE A 666 2.92 1.62 -10.71
N ARG A 667 3.68 2.46 -10.01
CA ARG A 667 4.21 3.73 -10.52
C ARG A 667 5.71 3.72 -10.52
N PHE A 668 6.28 3.89 -11.70
CA PHE A 668 7.69 4.21 -11.87
C PHE A 668 7.79 5.68 -12.26
N GLY A 669 8.13 6.51 -11.27
CA GLY A 669 8.37 7.93 -11.47
C GLY A 669 9.85 8.21 -11.65
N PHE A 670 10.15 9.30 -12.35
CA PHE A 670 11.49 9.78 -12.61
C PHE A 670 11.57 11.31 -12.59
N GLU A 671 12.73 11.79 -12.21
CA GLU A 671 13.13 13.19 -12.24
C GLU A 671 14.40 13.31 -13.08
N VAL A 672 14.36 14.18 -14.09
CA VAL A 672 15.45 14.34 -15.06
C VAL A 672 15.56 15.81 -15.49
N GLY A 673 16.78 16.28 -15.71
CA GLY A 673 17.09 17.66 -16.07
C GLY A 673 17.50 18.54 -14.89
N ASP A 674 17.25 19.84 -15.03
CA ASP A 674 17.80 20.87 -14.15
C ASP A 674 16.72 21.77 -13.55
N ALA A 675 16.27 21.39 -12.35
CA ALA A 675 15.26 22.13 -11.61
C ALA A 675 15.70 23.58 -11.30
N ALA A 676 16.99 23.83 -11.06
CA ALA A 676 17.50 25.16 -10.73
C ALA A 676 17.51 26.09 -11.94
N TYR A 677 17.97 25.60 -13.11
CA TYR A 677 17.90 26.36 -14.36
C TYR A 677 16.46 26.62 -14.78
N SER A 678 15.60 25.59 -14.66
CA SER A 678 14.19 25.69 -15.02
C SER A 678 13.45 26.71 -14.16
N ALA A 679 13.78 26.80 -12.88
CA ALA A 679 13.19 27.75 -11.95
C ALA A 679 13.88 29.13 -11.93
N GLY A 680 14.74 29.43 -12.90
CA GLY A 680 15.37 30.74 -13.05
C GLY A 680 16.56 31.03 -12.13
N VAL A 681 16.96 30.09 -11.28
CA VAL A 681 17.99 30.29 -10.23
C VAL A 681 19.38 30.51 -10.82
N LYS A 682 19.65 29.84 -11.95
CA LYS A 682 20.91 29.98 -12.67
C LYS A 682 20.70 30.27 -14.15
N PRO A 683 21.67 30.94 -14.81
CA PRO A 683 21.50 31.42 -16.17
C PRO A 683 21.68 30.35 -17.24
N SER A 684 22.31 29.21 -16.92
CA SER A 684 22.59 28.11 -17.84
C SER A 684 22.19 26.75 -17.27
N ALA A 685 21.76 25.86 -18.16
CA ALA A 685 21.43 24.47 -17.82
C ALA A 685 22.71 23.68 -17.50
N ALA A 686 22.65 22.82 -16.50
CA ALA A 686 23.60 21.73 -16.34
C ALA A 686 23.37 20.69 -17.45
N VAL A 687 24.41 19.90 -17.69
CA VAL A 687 24.35 18.75 -18.56
C VAL A 687 23.44 17.70 -17.93
N THR A 688 22.43 17.24 -18.68
CA THR A 688 21.54 16.16 -18.25
C THR A 688 22.26 14.83 -18.40
N ASP A 689 22.85 14.32 -17.32
CA ASP A 689 23.65 13.10 -17.31
C ASP A 689 23.11 12.02 -16.37
N ARG A 690 21.99 12.29 -15.68
CA ARG A 690 21.44 11.40 -14.67
C ARG A 690 19.92 11.49 -14.59
N LEU A 691 19.30 10.34 -14.33
CA LEU A 691 17.90 10.20 -14.00
C LEU A 691 17.77 9.69 -12.57
N SER A 692 17.01 10.40 -11.74
CA SER A 692 16.57 9.88 -10.44
C SER A 692 15.24 9.18 -10.64
N TRP A 693 15.01 8.05 -9.97
CA TRP A 693 13.77 7.29 -10.12
C TRP A 693 13.21 6.88 -8.77
N HIS A 694 11.90 6.65 -8.73
CA HIS A 694 11.19 6.08 -7.60
C HIS A 694 10.13 5.09 -8.09
N LEU A 695 9.96 3.99 -7.36
CA LEU A 695 9.02 2.92 -7.66
C LEU A 695 8.10 2.70 -6.47
N ARG A 696 6.79 2.73 -6.70
CA ARG A 696 5.76 2.53 -5.67
C ARG A 696 4.62 1.68 -6.22
N ASP A 697 4.16 0.72 -5.43
CA ASP A 697 2.95 -0.05 -5.69
C ASP A 697 1.83 0.28 -4.70
N LEU A 698 1.99 1.34 -3.91
CA LEU A 698 1.00 1.86 -2.98
C LEU A 698 0.63 0.91 -1.81
N TYR A 699 1.28 -0.24 -1.64
CA TYR A 699 1.08 -1.06 -0.45
C TYR A 699 1.70 -0.38 0.78
N VAL A 700 0.91 -0.21 1.84
CA VAL A 700 1.33 0.54 3.05
C VAL A 700 2.58 -0.09 3.67
N ARG A 701 2.60 -1.42 3.75
CA ARG A 701 3.67 -2.20 4.37
C ARG A 701 5.01 -2.19 3.62
N ARG A 702 5.01 -2.14 2.28
CA ARG A 702 6.24 -2.26 1.48
C ARG A 702 6.99 -0.94 1.31
N GLY A 703 6.29 0.19 1.31
CA GLY A 703 6.90 1.48 1.02
C GLY A 703 7.35 1.62 -0.44
N GLY A 704 8.23 2.59 -0.71
CA GLY A 704 8.77 2.87 -2.05
C GLY A 704 10.25 2.53 -2.18
N GLN A 705 10.68 2.20 -3.41
CA GLN A 705 12.09 2.13 -3.77
C GLN A 705 12.49 3.42 -4.49
N SER A 706 13.76 3.79 -4.40
CA SER A 706 14.30 4.92 -5.16
C SER A 706 15.77 4.71 -5.48
N GLY A 707 16.24 5.33 -6.55
CA GLY A 707 17.65 5.31 -6.94
C GLY A 707 17.95 6.33 -8.02
N ALA A 708 19.13 6.22 -8.60
CA ALA A 708 19.52 7.02 -9.75
C ALA A 708 20.34 6.20 -10.73
N VAL A 709 20.28 6.56 -12.01
CA VAL A 709 21.05 5.95 -13.10
C VAL A 709 21.71 7.06 -13.92
N ALA A 710 23.00 6.90 -14.20
CA ALA A 710 23.74 7.82 -15.05
C ALA A 710 23.54 7.44 -16.53
N PHE A 711 23.38 8.43 -17.40
CA PHE A 711 23.31 8.22 -18.83
C PHE A 711 24.72 8.00 -19.40
N LYS A 712 24.82 7.08 -20.37
CA LYS A 712 26.09 6.82 -21.07
C LYS A 712 26.58 8.05 -21.82
N ASN A 713 25.63 8.79 -22.41
CA ASN A 713 25.86 10.07 -23.06
C ASN A 713 24.81 11.06 -22.56
N PRO A 714 25.15 12.32 -22.31
CA PRO A 714 24.16 13.33 -22.00
C PRO A 714 23.21 13.57 -23.17
N ASP A 715 21.94 13.25 -22.98
CA ASP A 715 20.88 13.39 -23.98
C ASP A 715 19.57 13.78 -23.26
N PRO A 716 18.77 14.72 -23.80
CA PRO A 716 17.39 14.94 -23.34
C PRO A 716 16.46 13.74 -23.60
N THR A 717 16.93 12.69 -24.26
CA THR A 717 16.17 11.47 -24.58
C THR A 717 16.77 10.25 -23.89
N PHE A 718 15.93 9.37 -23.36
CA PHE A 718 16.34 8.05 -22.90
C PHE A 718 15.33 6.97 -23.28
N SER A 719 15.82 5.74 -23.42
CA SER A 719 15.05 4.53 -23.66
C SER A 719 14.56 3.94 -22.34
N LEU A 720 13.28 3.57 -22.33
CA LEU A 720 12.63 2.87 -21.24
C LEU A 720 12.09 1.55 -21.77
N GLU A 721 12.52 0.45 -21.16
CA GLU A 721 11.93 -0.87 -21.37
C GLU A 721 11.38 -1.43 -20.07
N ILE A 722 10.20 -2.00 -20.14
CA ILE A 722 9.55 -2.64 -18.99
C ILE A 722 9.12 -4.03 -19.39
N LEU A 723 9.66 -5.03 -18.73
CA LEU A 723 9.26 -6.42 -18.88
C LEU A 723 8.32 -6.81 -17.74
N VAL A 724 7.09 -7.18 -18.08
CA VAL A 724 6.12 -7.72 -17.13
C VAL A 724 5.96 -9.22 -17.38
N ASP A 725 5.98 -10.00 -16.30
CA ASP A 725 5.75 -11.45 -16.33
C ASP A 725 4.99 -11.88 -15.07
N GLY A 726 3.68 -12.06 -15.21
CA GLY A 726 2.77 -12.31 -14.11
C GLY A 726 2.85 -11.21 -13.05
N PRO A 727 3.21 -11.49 -11.79
CA PRO A 727 3.24 -10.51 -10.73
C PRO A 727 4.43 -9.55 -10.80
N THR A 728 5.43 -9.82 -11.65
CA THR A 728 6.71 -9.09 -11.65
C THR A 728 6.81 -8.10 -12.79
N ALA A 729 7.32 -6.89 -12.49
CA ALA A 729 7.76 -5.90 -13.45
C ALA A 729 9.25 -5.59 -13.24
N GLU A 730 10.01 -5.61 -14.33
CA GLU A 730 11.42 -5.25 -14.39
C GLU A 730 11.59 -3.99 -15.26
N PHE A 731 12.29 -2.99 -14.72
CA PHE A 731 12.47 -1.68 -15.34
C PHE A 731 13.91 -1.51 -15.81
N LEU A 732 14.08 -1.21 -17.09
CA LEU A 732 15.36 -0.93 -17.72
C LEU A 732 15.37 0.49 -18.29
N VAL A 733 16.41 1.25 -17.97
CA VAL A 733 16.70 2.58 -18.54
C VAL A 733 18.02 2.49 -19.27
N GLU A 734 18.07 2.86 -20.56
CA GLU A 734 19.30 2.73 -21.38
C GLU A 734 19.87 1.30 -21.41
N GLY A 735 18.97 0.30 -21.35
CA GLY A 735 19.31 -1.12 -21.27
C GLY A 735 19.88 -1.59 -19.93
N GLN A 736 20.00 -0.69 -18.94
CA GLN A 736 20.41 -1.03 -17.58
C GLN A 736 19.19 -1.27 -16.70
N ARG A 737 19.14 -2.44 -16.03
CA ARG A 737 18.11 -2.72 -15.01
C ARG A 737 18.27 -1.78 -13.83
N VAL A 738 17.24 -0.99 -13.54
CA VAL A 738 17.22 -0.02 -12.43
C VAL A 738 16.34 -0.49 -11.28
N ALA A 739 15.27 -1.24 -11.55
CA ALA A 739 14.36 -1.70 -10.50
C ALA A 739 13.63 -2.99 -10.88
N VAL A 740 13.23 -3.76 -9.87
CA VAL A 740 12.34 -4.93 -9.97
C VAL A 740 11.29 -4.83 -8.86
N VAL A 741 10.05 -5.14 -9.20
CA VAL A 741 8.95 -5.26 -8.23
C VAL A 741 8.06 -6.45 -8.58
N SER A 742 7.70 -7.24 -7.58
CA SER A 742 6.61 -8.22 -7.67
C SER A 742 5.46 -7.78 -6.80
N THR A 743 4.21 -7.83 -7.23
CA THR A 743 3.04 -7.53 -6.38
C THR A 743 3.10 -8.29 -5.03
N LEU A 744 2.76 -7.64 -3.92
CA LEU A 744 2.85 -8.26 -2.57
C LEU A 744 1.93 -9.46 -2.40
N ASP A 745 0.81 -9.48 -3.10
CA ASP A 745 -0.19 -10.55 -3.09
C ASP A 745 0.12 -11.63 -4.16
N GLY A 746 1.25 -11.52 -4.88
CA GLY A 746 1.65 -12.43 -5.95
C GLY A 746 0.68 -12.48 -7.14
N ARG A 747 -0.29 -11.57 -7.21
CA ARG A 747 -1.28 -11.49 -8.30
C ARG A 747 -0.66 -10.90 -9.56
N PRO A 748 -1.09 -11.33 -10.76
CA PRO A 748 -0.52 -10.84 -11.99
C PRO A 748 -0.81 -9.35 -12.24
N ILE A 749 0.18 -8.64 -12.77
CA ILE A 749 0.03 -7.26 -13.23
C ILE A 749 -0.78 -7.27 -14.53
N HIS A 750 -1.96 -6.65 -14.47
CA HIS A 750 -2.86 -6.49 -15.62
C HIS A 750 -3.57 -5.13 -15.53
N GLY A 751 -4.08 -4.64 -16.65
CA GLY A 751 -4.76 -3.34 -16.71
C GLY A 751 -4.25 -2.42 -17.81
N LYS A 752 -4.55 -1.14 -17.69
CA LYS A 752 -4.12 -0.09 -18.63
C LYS A 752 -2.71 0.41 -18.29
N ILE A 753 -2.06 1.05 -19.26
CA ILE A 753 -0.77 1.73 -19.10
C ILE A 753 -0.99 3.24 -19.26
N GLY A 754 -0.46 4.05 -18.36
CA GLY A 754 -0.56 5.50 -18.46
C GLY A 754 0.77 6.22 -18.21
N PHE A 755 0.87 7.45 -18.68
CA PHE A 755 2.02 8.33 -18.51
C PHE A 755 1.59 9.60 -17.79
N PHE A 756 2.38 10.07 -16.84
CA PHE A 756 2.06 11.26 -16.04
C PHE A 756 3.24 12.22 -15.93
N THR A 757 2.94 13.49 -15.65
CA THR A 757 3.91 14.53 -15.27
C THR A 757 3.36 15.31 -14.09
N SER A 758 4.21 15.67 -13.13
CA SER A 758 3.90 16.63 -12.05
C SER A 758 4.58 17.98 -12.23
N GLN A 759 5.69 17.99 -12.95
CA GLN A 759 6.38 19.21 -13.33
C GLN A 759 6.97 19.05 -14.73
N GLY A 760 6.79 20.07 -15.57
CA GLY A 760 7.32 20.06 -16.94
C GLY A 760 6.47 19.27 -17.92
N ALA A 761 7.06 18.90 -19.05
CA ALA A 761 6.39 18.13 -20.11
C ALA A 761 7.37 17.20 -20.84
N MET A 762 6.86 16.08 -21.31
CA MET A 762 7.63 15.05 -22.02
C MET A 762 6.89 14.52 -23.25
N ARG A 763 7.67 14.01 -24.20
CA ARG A 763 7.19 13.29 -25.38
C ARG A 763 7.61 11.82 -25.27
N ILE A 764 6.65 10.93 -25.40
CA ILE A 764 6.81 9.48 -25.42
C ILE A 764 6.77 9.06 -26.89
N ARG A 765 7.93 8.69 -27.42
CA ARG A 765 8.10 8.28 -28.81
C ARG A 765 7.96 6.78 -28.97
N ASN A 766 7.24 6.36 -30.01
CA ASN A 766 7.02 4.97 -30.37
C ASN A 766 6.69 4.04 -29.18
N PRO A 767 5.71 4.35 -28.31
CA PRO A 767 5.33 3.44 -27.24
C PRO A 767 4.73 2.16 -27.83
N VAL A 768 5.43 1.03 -27.70
CA VAL A 768 5.01 -0.26 -28.25
C VAL A 768 4.92 -1.32 -27.18
N VAL A 769 3.88 -2.16 -27.25
CA VAL A 769 3.71 -3.35 -26.41
C VAL A 769 3.88 -4.60 -27.26
N GLN A 770 4.63 -5.56 -26.74
CA GLN A 770 4.86 -6.87 -27.35
C GLN A 770 4.43 -7.98 -26.39
N ARG A 771 3.51 -8.86 -26.81
CA ARG A 771 3.16 -10.07 -26.04
C ARG A 771 4.25 -11.13 -26.23
N LEU A 772 4.74 -11.64 -25.11
CA LEU A 772 5.78 -12.66 -25.00
C LEU A 772 5.23 -13.90 -24.27
N ASP A 773 3.95 -14.23 -24.47
CA ASP A 773 3.34 -15.35 -23.75
C ASP A 773 3.84 -16.71 -24.26
N ARG A 774 4.22 -16.82 -25.54
CA ARG A 774 4.56 -18.12 -26.12
C ARG A 774 5.86 -18.66 -25.56
N ILE A 775 6.88 -17.81 -25.38
CA ILE A 775 8.09 -18.17 -24.65
C ILE A 775 7.80 -18.69 -23.24
N ARG A 776 6.77 -18.17 -22.56
CA ARG A 776 6.38 -18.62 -21.21
C ARG A 776 5.77 -20.02 -21.19
N PHE A 777 5.00 -20.39 -22.21
CA PHE A 777 4.40 -21.73 -22.33
C PHE A 777 5.33 -22.77 -22.97
N SER A 778 6.50 -22.35 -23.46
CA SER A 778 7.55 -23.26 -23.91
C SER A 778 8.10 -24.12 -22.75
N PRO A 779 8.42 -25.40 -22.97
CA PRO A 779 9.11 -26.24 -21.99
C PRO A 779 10.48 -25.69 -21.54
N ALA A 780 11.15 -24.88 -22.39
CA ALA A 780 12.40 -24.19 -22.06
C ALA A 780 12.17 -22.76 -21.55
N GLY A 781 10.91 -22.37 -21.32
CA GLY A 781 10.53 -21.03 -20.88
C GLY A 781 11.04 -20.69 -19.49
N PRO A 782 11.29 -19.41 -19.21
CA PRO A 782 11.73 -18.95 -17.90
C PRO A 782 10.68 -19.17 -16.81
N ALA A 783 11.16 -19.27 -15.57
CA ALA A 783 10.38 -19.19 -14.35
C ALA A 783 9.62 -17.85 -14.26
N LEU A 784 8.54 -17.82 -13.47
CA LEU A 784 7.63 -16.67 -13.46
C LEU A 784 8.37 -15.46 -12.94
N GLY A 785 8.31 -14.34 -13.66
CA GLY A 785 9.02 -13.14 -13.25
C GLY A 785 10.53 -13.29 -13.23
N GLY A 786 11.10 -14.28 -13.93
CA GLY A 786 12.52 -14.63 -13.82
C GLY A 786 12.93 -15.22 -12.46
N GLY A 787 11.96 -15.62 -11.64
CA GLY A 787 12.19 -16.04 -10.26
C GLY A 787 12.82 -17.42 -10.07
N LEU A 788 12.81 -17.89 -8.83
CA LEU A 788 13.40 -19.18 -8.45
C LEU A 788 12.41 -20.31 -8.74
N HIS A 789 12.85 -21.33 -9.49
CA HIS A 789 12.09 -22.54 -9.74
C HIS A 789 13.04 -23.75 -9.77
N PRO A 790 12.65 -24.92 -9.23
CA PRO A 790 13.54 -26.08 -9.14
C PRO A 790 13.97 -26.62 -10.50
N THR A 791 13.11 -26.53 -11.52
CA THR A 791 13.34 -27.17 -12.84
C THR A 791 13.27 -26.21 -14.03
N ARG A 792 13.05 -24.91 -13.81
CA ARG A 792 12.95 -23.90 -14.89
C ARG A 792 14.07 -22.87 -14.74
N PRO A 793 14.62 -22.35 -15.85
CA PRO A 793 15.62 -21.28 -15.79
C PRO A 793 15.02 -20.00 -15.21
N GLY A 794 15.81 -19.23 -14.48
CA GLY A 794 15.46 -17.92 -13.91
C GLY A 794 16.72 -17.06 -13.84
N GLU A 795 16.75 -16.02 -13.00
CA GLU A 795 18.00 -15.28 -12.76
C GLU A 795 19.09 -16.18 -12.17
N ASP A 796 20.34 -15.78 -12.36
CA ASP A 796 21.53 -16.61 -12.11
C ASP A 796 22.26 -16.24 -10.81
N SER A 797 21.78 -15.26 -10.05
CA SER A 797 22.34 -14.88 -8.74
C SER A 797 21.26 -14.64 -7.69
N TRP A 798 21.60 -14.90 -6.42
CA TRP A 798 20.68 -14.66 -5.30
C TRP A 798 20.23 -13.22 -5.20
N ARG A 799 21.17 -12.28 -5.41
CA ARG A 799 20.89 -10.84 -5.42
C ARG A 799 19.82 -10.46 -6.44
N GLU A 800 19.83 -11.07 -7.61
CA GLU A 800 18.87 -10.77 -8.69
C GLU A 800 17.53 -11.47 -8.50
N LEU A 801 17.50 -12.54 -7.71
CA LEU A 801 16.27 -13.24 -7.32
C LEU A 801 15.50 -12.51 -6.22
N ILE A 802 16.12 -11.60 -5.48
CA ILE A 802 15.42 -10.80 -4.47
C ILE A 802 14.29 -10.00 -5.16
N HIS A 803 13.12 -9.98 -4.51
CA HIS A 803 11.86 -9.45 -5.00
C HIS A 803 11.26 -10.18 -6.20
N ARG A 804 11.66 -11.44 -6.46
CA ARG A 804 11.05 -12.28 -7.49
C ARG A 804 10.31 -13.49 -6.89
N PRO A 805 9.35 -14.08 -7.63
CA PRO A 805 8.60 -15.24 -7.17
C PRO A 805 9.47 -16.48 -6.98
N VAL A 806 9.11 -17.30 -6.01
CA VAL A 806 9.60 -18.65 -5.79
C VAL A 806 8.46 -19.60 -6.04
N LEU A 807 8.65 -20.52 -7.00
CA LEU A 807 7.60 -21.44 -7.44
C LEU A 807 8.10 -22.87 -7.47
N GLY A 808 7.17 -23.82 -7.32
CA GLY A 808 7.47 -25.26 -7.39
C GLY A 808 8.16 -25.83 -6.14
N LEU A 809 8.28 -25.03 -5.08
CA LEU A 809 8.81 -25.44 -3.78
C LEU A 809 7.70 -25.36 -2.72
N PRO A 810 7.71 -26.23 -1.69
CA PRO A 810 6.79 -26.12 -0.57
C PRO A 810 6.97 -24.80 0.18
N MET A 811 5.86 -24.09 0.40
CA MET A 811 5.79 -22.81 1.13
C MET A 811 4.84 -22.92 2.31
N THR A 812 5.07 -22.13 3.35
CA THR A 812 4.27 -22.08 4.59
C THR A 812 3.64 -20.71 4.82
N VAL A 813 2.55 -20.71 5.61
CA VAL A 813 1.64 -19.56 5.81
C VAL A 813 2.29 -18.35 6.47
N SER A 814 3.29 -18.56 7.34
CA SER A 814 4.05 -17.49 8.01
C SER A 814 5.31 -17.08 7.24
N GLY A 815 5.50 -17.58 6.01
CA GLY A 815 6.74 -17.48 5.26
C GLY A 815 7.65 -18.69 5.50
N THR A 816 8.65 -18.85 4.65
CA THR A 816 9.49 -20.06 4.55
C THR A 816 10.97 -19.71 4.57
N LEU A 817 11.73 -20.38 5.43
CA LEU A 817 13.19 -20.40 5.37
C LEU A 817 13.63 -21.48 4.39
N LEU A 818 14.22 -21.06 3.27
CA LEU A 818 14.81 -21.95 2.28
C LEU A 818 16.27 -22.20 2.63
N LEU A 819 16.65 -23.48 2.74
CA LEU A 819 18.04 -23.89 2.82
C LEU A 819 18.44 -24.59 1.52
N TRP A 820 19.12 -23.87 0.63
CA TRP A 820 19.45 -24.31 -0.73
C TRP A 820 20.88 -24.87 -0.83
N PHE A 821 21.01 -26.15 -1.14
CA PHE A 821 22.29 -26.83 -1.37
C PHE A 821 22.65 -26.83 -2.86
N PRO A 822 23.77 -26.22 -3.31
CA PRO A 822 24.08 -26.13 -4.73
C PRO A 822 24.59 -27.44 -5.34
N GLU A 823 24.46 -27.61 -6.66
CA GLU A 823 24.91 -28.79 -7.40
C GLU A 823 26.42 -29.06 -7.26
N GLU A 824 27.27 -28.03 -7.16
CA GLU A 824 28.70 -28.23 -6.91
C GLU A 824 29.00 -28.92 -5.57
N THR A 825 28.15 -28.69 -4.56
CA THR A 825 28.23 -29.41 -3.27
C THR A 825 27.91 -30.88 -3.49
N SER A 826 26.99 -31.21 -4.41
CA SER A 826 26.70 -32.59 -4.80
C SER A 826 27.91 -33.30 -5.41
N LYS A 827 28.71 -32.64 -6.26
CA LYS A 827 29.88 -33.26 -6.91
C LYS A 827 30.97 -33.67 -5.90
N LYS A 828 31.16 -32.87 -4.84
CA LYS A 828 32.07 -33.23 -3.74
C LYS A 828 31.45 -34.19 -2.73
N LEU A 829 30.15 -34.03 -2.42
CA LEU A 829 29.39 -35.05 -1.68
C LEU A 829 29.45 -36.38 -2.43
N ALA A 830 29.39 -36.39 -3.76
CA ALA A 830 29.45 -37.57 -4.61
C ALA A 830 30.78 -38.33 -4.50
N ALA A 831 31.86 -37.67 -4.07
CA ALA A 831 33.14 -38.31 -3.75
C ALA A 831 33.14 -39.01 -2.37
N LEU A 832 32.18 -38.69 -1.49
CA LEU A 832 31.99 -39.31 -0.19
C LEU A 832 31.05 -40.53 -0.27
N LYS A 833 31.13 -41.44 0.70
CA LYS A 833 30.15 -42.54 0.83
C LYS A 833 28.77 -41.99 1.22
N THR A 834 27.69 -42.67 0.84
CA THR A 834 26.31 -42.20 1.08
C THR A 834 26.02 -41.78 2.52
N GLY A 835 26.53 -42.52 3.53
CA GLY A 835 26.38 -42.17 4.94
C GLY A 835 27.14 -40.92 5.37
N GLU A 836 28.30 -40.66 4.78
CA GLU A 836 29.10 -39.44 5.04
C GLU A 836 28.45 -38.20 4.40
N ARG A 837 27.80 -38.36 3.24
CA ARG A 837 27.01 -37.31 2.59
C ARG A 837 25.86 -36.85 3.48
N GLU A 838 25.09 -37.81 3.97
CA GLU A 838 23.96 -37.54 4.86
C GLU A 838 24.44 -36.92 6.17
N GLY A 839 25.54 -37.43 6.75
CA GLY A 839 26.15 -36.86 7.95
C GLY A 839 26.49 -35.38 7.80
N ARG A 840 27.02 -34.96 6.64
CA ARG A 840 27.34 -33.55 6.39
C ARG A 840 26.11 -32.66 6.27
N ILE A 841 25.05 -33.13 5.59
CA ILE A 841 23.78 -32.40 5.51
C ILE A 841 23.18 -32.27 6.91
N ARG A 842 23.19 -33.34 7.72
CA ARG A 842 22.72 -33.33 9.10
C ARG A 842 23.51 -32.38 10.00
N GLU A 843 24.82 -32.26 9.82
CA GLU A 843 25.66 -31.33 10.58
C GLU A 843 25.33 -29.86 10.27
N VAL A 844 25.03 -29.54 9.01
CA VAL A 844 24.55 -28.20 8.64
C VAL A 844 23.18 -27.95 9.24
N LEU A 845 22.24 -28.88 9.08
CA LEU A 845 20.89 -28.75 9.60
C LEU A 845 20.88 -28.61 11.13
N SER A 846 21.65 -29.42 11.84
CA SER A 846 21.73 -29.33 13.31
C SER A 846 22.18 -27.95 13.77
N ARG A 847 23.14 -27.33 13.07
CA ARG A 847 23.57 -25.94 13.35
C ARG A 847 22.49 -24.93 13.00
N PHE A 848 21.87 -25.08 11.84
CA PHE A 848 20.77 -24.22 11.42
C PHE A 848 19.62 -24.26 12.44
N PHE A 849 19.27 -25.45 12.95
CA PHE A 849 18.22 -25.60 13.95
C PHE A 849 18.59 -25.03 15.32
N MET A 850 19.88 -24.97 15.68
CA MET A 850 20.33 -24.22 16.86
C MET A 850 20.11 -22.71 16.68
N ASP A 851 20.46 -22.17 15.52
CA ASP A 851 20.21 -20.75 15.20
C ASP A 851 18.71 -20.46 15.12
N TYR A 852 17.94 -21.36 14.49
CA TYR A 852 16.49 -21.26 14.35
C TYR A 852 15.77 -21.30 15.70
N ALA A 853 16.11 -22.24 16.59
CA ALA A 853 15.50 -22.32 17.92
C ALA A 853 15.80 -21.09 18.79
N ALA A 854 16.92 -20.39 18.55
CA ALA A 854 17.26 -19.17 19.27
C ALA A 854 16.36 -17.97 18.93
N GLU A 855 15.64 -18.01 17.79
CA GLU A 855 14.75 -16.93 17.33
C GLU A 855 13.27 -17.16 17.68
N ASP A 856 12.92 -18.30 18.25
CA ASP A 856 11.53 -18.74 18.49
C ASP A 856 10.56 -18.51 17.29
N PRO A 857 10.87 -19.06 16.11
CA PRO A 857 10.23 -18.75 14.83
C PRO A 857 8.89 -19.47 14.62
N SER A 858 8.03 -18.85 13.82
CA SER A 858 6.80 -19.48 13.30
C SER A 858 6.93 -19.94 11.84
N GLN A 859 8.02 -19.58 11.16
CA GLN A 859 8.23 -19.92 9.75
C GLN A 859 8.54 -21.39 9.53
N GLY A 860 8.00 -21.96 8.46
CA GLY A 860 8.38 -23.29 8.00
C GLY A 860 9.77 -23.32 7.38
N ILE A 861 10.31 -24.52 7.24
CA ILE A 861 11.64 -24.77 6.66
C ILE A 861 11.50 -25.69 5.46
N THR A 862 12.04 -25.26 4.32
CA THR A 862 12.16 -26.10 3.12
C THR A 862 13.64 -26.28 2.78
N VAL A 863 14.12 -27.50 2.92
CA VAL A 863 15.48 -27.90 2.53
C VAL A 863 15.47 -28.31 1.06
N VAL A 864 16.24 -27.62 0.22
CA VAL A 864 16.30 -27.89 -1.21
C VAL A 864 17.63 -28.55 -1.54
N LEU A 865 17.56 -29.80 -2.00
CA LEU A 865 18.71 -30.63 -2.35
C LEU A 865 18.89 -30.71 -3.88
N PRO A 866 20.12 -30.88 -4.37
CA PRO A 866 20.33 -31.13 -5.80
C PRO A 866 19.78 -32.52 -6.19
N LYS A 867 19.26 -32.68 -7.41
CA LYS A 867 18.67 -33.93 -7.92
C LYS A 867 19.64 -35.12 -7.92
N SER A 868 20.94 -34.86 -7.91
CA SER A 868 22.01 -35.85 -7.78
C SER A 868 22.09 -36.51 -6.38
N ILE A 869 21.39 -35.98 -5.38
CA ILE A 869 21.28 -36.59 -4.05
C ILE A 869 20.18 -37.66 -4.04
N ASP A 870 20.45 -38.78 -3.36
CA ASP A 870 19.50 -39.89 -3.20
C ASP A 870 18.17 -39.40 -2.59
N PRO A 871 17.03 -39.55 -3.31
CA PRO A 871 15.72 -39.16 -2.81
C PRO A 871 15.34 -39.79 -1.46
N ALA A 872 15.88 -40.97 -1.12
CA ALA A 872 15.60 -41.63 0.15
C ALA A 872 16.12 -40.83 1.37
N ILE A 873 17.09 -39.92 1.18
CA ILE A 873 17.57 -39.02 2.24
C ILE A 873 16.44 -38.09 2.72
N ALA A 874 15.51 -37.67 1.84
CA ALA A 874 14.43 -36.76 2.21
C ALA A 874 13.55 -37.31 3.34
N GLY A 875 13.15 -38.58 3.25
CA GLY A 875 12.35 -39.24 4.30
C GLY A 875 13.10 -39.36 5.63
N ARG A 876 14.42 -39.61 5.59
CA ARG A 876 15.26 -39.71 6.78
C ARG A 876 15.52 -38.36 7.46
N LEU A 877 15.72 -37.30 6.67
CA LEU A 877 15.84 -35.92 7.18
C LEU A 877 14.52 -35.48 7.82
N LYS A 878 13.39 -35.69 7.14
CA LYS A 878 12.07 -35.37 7.70
C LYS A 878 11.86 -36.07 9.04
N SER A 879 12.10 -37.37 9.12
CA SER A 879 11.98 -38.12 10.39
C SER A 879 12.86 -37.60 11.52
N SER A 880 13.94 -36.87 11.22
CA SER A 880 14.91 -36.39 12.23
C SER A 880 14.69 -34.94 12.68
N PHE A 881 14.11 -34.10 11.81
CA PHE A 881 14.05 -32.65 12.03
C PHE A 881 12.62 -32.09 12.01
N ASP A 882 11.60 -32.86 11.62
CA ASP A 882 10.22 -32.38 11.53
C ASP A 882 9.69 -31.83 12.86
N GLN A 883 10.04 -32.47 13.98
CA GLN A 883 9.65 -32.04 15.32
C GLN A 883 10.40 -30.78 15.81
N GLN A 884 11.49 -30.39 15.14
CA GLN A 884 12.27 -29.19 15.49
C GLN A 884 11.79 -27.94 14.73
N ALA A 885 10.91 -28.11 13.74
CA ALA A 885 10.36 -27.04 12.90
C ALA A 885 8.91 -26.77 13.27
N SER A 886 8.67 -25.83 14.19
CA SER A 886 7.34 -25.40 14.64
C SER A 886 6.42 -25.02 13.46
N GLY A 887 6.95 -24.32 12.45
CA GLY A 887 6.23 -23.91 11.24
C GLY A 887 6.14 -24.99 10.14
N GLY A 888 6.62 -26.20 10.40
CA GLY A 888 6.63 -27.33 9.46
C GLY A 888 7.96 -27.51 8.70
N PHE A 889 8.23 -28.76 8.31
CA PHE A 889 9.47 -29.15 7.62
C PHE A 889 9.21 -29.90 6.30
N SER A 890 9.84 -29.43 5.22
CA SER A 890 9.78 -30.04 3.89
C SER A 890 11.17 -30.23 3.29
N VAL A 891 11.29 -31.23 2.42
CA VAL A 891 12.48 -31.46 1.60
C VAL A 891 12.06 -31.48 0.14
N ALA A 892 12.76 -30.71 -0.70
CA ALA A 892 12.53 -30.60 -2.14
C ALA A 892 13.83 -30.83 -2.91
N PHE A 893 13.71 -31.00 -4.24
CA PHE A 893 14.85 -31.22 -5.12
C PHE A 893 14.89 -30.20 -6.27
N HIS A 894 16.08 -29.85 -6.75
CA HIS A 894 16.27 -28.97 -7.90
C HIS A 894 17.16 -29.59 -8.99
N GLU A 895 16.97 -29.14 -10.23
CA GLU A 895 17.72 -29.51 -11.44
C GLU A 895 18.62 -28.38 -11.96
N ARG A 896 18.79 -27.31 -11.18
CA ARG A 896 19.67 -26.19 -11.56
C ARG A 896 21.14 -26.61 -11.48
N ASP A 897 21.76 -26.73 -12.64
CA ASP A 897 23.19 -27.02 -12.79
C ASP A 897 24.08 -25.79 -12.54
N THR A 898 23.55 -24.57 -12.72
CA THR A 898 24.25 -23.31 -12.46
C THR A 898 24.24 -22.95 -10.99
N THR A 899 25.44 -22.67 -10.47
CA THR A 899 25.65 -22.17 -9.12
C THR A 899 25.12 -20.75 -9.06
N LEU A 900 24.10 -20.49 -8.24
CA LEU A 900 23.62 -19.13 -8.00
C LEU A 900 24.78 -18.31 -7.41
N GLU A 901 25.30 -17.37 -8.18
CA GLU A 901 26.55 -16.65 -7.89
C GLU A 901 26.39 -15.68 -6.71
N GLU A 902 27.34 -15.67 -5.78
CA GLU A 902 27.50 -14.62 -4.75
C GLU A 902 28.97 -14.40 -4.35
N SER A 903 29.81 -15.45 -4.37
CA SER A 903 31.28 -15.35 -4.35
C SER A 903 31.90 -16.74 -4.64
N GLU A 904 33.10 -16.79 -5.22
CA GLU A 904 33.89 -18.03 -5.41
C GLU A 904 34.51 -18.56 -4.09
N TRP A 905 34.23 -17.93 -2.95
CA TRP A 905 34.91 -18.22 -1.70
C TRP A 905 34.42 -19.55 -1.11
N THR A 906 35.33 -20.53 -1.04
CA THR A 906 35.05 -21.86 -0.48
C THR A 906 35.79 -22.05 0.85
N VAL A 907 35.13 -22.60 1.85
CA VAL A 907 35.77 -22.97 3.12
C VAL A 907 36.19 -24.43 3.02
N GLN A 908 37.49 -24.71 3.04
CA GLN A 908 38.04 -26.06 2.79
C GLN A 908 37.56 -26.67 1.47
N GLY A 909 37.29 -25.83 0.46
CA GLY A 909 36.74 -26.28 -0.83
C GLY A 909 35.24 -26.57 -0.83
N TRP A 910 34.50 -26.31 0.24
CA TRP A 910 33.04 -26.45 0.29
C TRP A 910 32.34 -25.12 0.04
N THR A 911 31.31 -25.14 -0.80
CA THR A 911 30.38 -24.02 -0.95
C THR A 911 29.28 -24.16 0.11
N SER A 912 29.14 -23.19 1.02
CA SER A 912 28.05 -23.21 1.99
C SER A 912 26.68 -23.16 1.30
N PRO A 913 25.64 -23.83 1.83
CA PRO A 913 24.28 -23.64 1.32
C PRO A 913 23.86 -22.18 1.49
N ALA A 914 22.91 -21.73 0.68
CA ALA A 914 22.27 -20.44 0.90
C ALA A 914 21.09 -20.61 1.87
N VAL A 915 20.94 -19.66 2.77
CA VAL A 915 19.71 -19.45 3.52
C VAL A 915 18.96 -18.29 2.87
N ALA A 916 17.67 -18.46 2.65
CA ALA A 916 16.82 -17.42 2.10
C ALA A 916 15.46 -17.37 2.81
N PHE A 917 14.87 -16.19 2.84
CA PHE A 917 13.53 -15.97 3.35
C PHE A 917 12.58 -15.69 2.19
N VAL A 918 11.53 -16.50 2.12
CA VAL A 918 10.41 -16.33 1.20
C VAL A 918 9.20 -15.94 2.02
N ASP A 919 8.52 -14.87 1.64
CA ASP A 919 7.29 -14.45 2.30
C ASP A 919 6.12 -15.41 2.02
N PRO A 920 4.98 -15.26 2.72
CA PRO A 920 3.80 -16.10 2.47
C PRO A 920 3.35 -16.07 1.01
N ALA A 921 3.44 -14.92 0.33
CA ALA A 921 3.06 -14.77 -1.07
C ALA A 921 4.07 -15.42 -2.05
N GLY A 922 5.09 -16.11 -1.56
CA GLY A 922 6.07 -16.78 -2.39
C GLY A 922 7.08 -15.82 -3.01
N ILE A 923 7.29 -14.62 -2.47
CA ILE A 923 8.31 -13.67 -2.96
C ILE A 923 9.58 -13.80 -2.12
N LEU A 924 10.73 -13.93 -2.79
CA LEU A 924 12.03 -13.94 -2.12
C LEU A 924 12.37 -12.54 -1.61
N LEU A 925 12.54 -12.35 -0.29
CA LEU A 925 12.85 -11.03 0.28
C LEU A 925 14.28 -10.89 0.76
N TRP A 926 14.93 -12.01 1.05
CA TRP A 926 16.30 -12.01 1.54
C TRP A 926 16.98 -13.34 1.20
N ALA A 927 18.26 -13.30 0.86
CA ALA A 927 19.08 -14.48 0.64
C ALA A 927 20.55 -14.17 0.96
N GLN A 928 21.25 -15.14 1.53
CA GLN A 928 22.69 -15.08 1.74
C GLN A 928 23.26 -16.50 1.89
N ARG A 929 24.54 -16.70 1.61
CA ARG A 929 25.27 -17.89 2.07
C ARG A 929 25.18 -18.09 3.59
N TYR A 930 24.80 -19.30 4.01
CA TYR A 930 24.71 -19.69 5.41
C TYR A 930 26.11 -19.79 6.03
N GLY A 931 26.36 -18.94 7.04
CA GLY A 931 27.60 -18.90 7.82
C GLY A 931 27.44 -19.52 9.21
N ARG A 932 28.53 -19.54 9.99
CA ARG A 932 28.42 -19.76 11.44
C ARG A 932 28.02 -18.44 12.10
N TYR A 933 26.79 -18.34 12.58
CA TYR A 933 26.38 -17.21 13.39
C TYR A 933 26.69 -17.49 14.87
N ARG A 934 27.23 -16.50 15.59
CA ARG A 934 27.58 -16.67 17.02
C ARG A 934 26.40 -16.37 17.97
N THR A 935 25.35 -15.74 17.46
CA THR A 935 24.26 -15.13 18.26
C THR A 935 22.91 -15.18 17.52
N GLY A 936 22.58 -16.29 16.84
CA GLY A 936 21.35 -16.38 16.03
C GLY A 936 21.45 -15.74 14.65
N PHE A 937 20.34 -15.64 13.92
CA PHE A 937 20.34 -15.20 12.51
C PHE A 937 20.74 -13.72 12.33
N PRO A 938 21.21 -13.30 11.13
CA PRO A 938 21.49 -11.91 10.81
C PRO A 938 20.29 -11.00 11.09
N SER A 939 20.53 -9.75 11.52
CA SER A 939 19.47 -8.81 11.88
C SER A 939 18.46 -8.56 10.75
N GLU A 940 18.90 -8.58 9.49
CA GLU A 940 18.00 -8.44 8.34
C GLU A 940 17.07 -9.64 8.16
N LEU A 941 17.58 -10.87 8.32
CA LEU A 941 16.76 -12.07 8.29
C LEU A 941 15.76 -12.08 9.45
N ARG A 942 16.22 -11.78 10.67
CA ARG A 942 15.35 -11.65 11.85
C ARG A 942 14.26 -10.62 11.66
N ARG A 943 14.56 -9.49 11.03
CA ARG A 943 13.57 -8.46 10.70
C ARG A 943 12.46 -9.03 9.81
N TRP A 944 12.79 -9.77 8.76
CA TRP A 944 11.79 -10.40 7.88
C TRP A 944 10.98 -11.48 8.62
N MET A 945 11.64 -12.34 9.39
CA MET A 945 10.96 -13.35 10.21
C MET A 945 9.97 -12.71 11.19
N THR A 946 10.38 -11.65 11.89
CA THR A 946 9.54 -10.90 12.83
C THR A 946 8.38 -10.21 12.11
N MET A 947 8.64 -9.57 10.97
CA MET A 947 7.58 -8.93 10.18
C MET A 947 6.51 -9.95 9.76
N HIS A 948 6.88 -11.21 9.54
CA HIS A 948 5.99 -12.26 9.04
C HIS A 948 5.58 -13.31 10.07
N HIS A 949 5.79 -13.03 11.35
CA HIS A 949 5.70 -14.01 12.42
C HIS A 949 4.30 -14.57 12.67
N ASP A 950 3.23 -13.87 12.30
CA ASP A 950 1.86 -14.28 12.69
C ASP A 950 0.80 -13.98 11.60
N HIS A 951 1.08 -14.34 10.35
CA HIS A 951 0.16 -14.12 9.21
C HIS A 951 -1.10 -15.01 9.16
N ILE A 952 -1.59 -15.42 10.33
CA ILE A 952 -2.73 -16.31 10.51
C ILE A 952 -4.07 -15.58 10.35
N ARG A 953 -4.09 -14.25 10.39
CA ARG A 953 -5.30 -13.50 10.07
C ARG A 953 -5.60 -13.62 8.60
N THR A 954 -6.87 -13.89 8.32
CA THR A 954 -7.46 -13.89 6.98
C THR A 954 -7.58 -12.45 6.46
N GLY A 955 -6.44 -11.79 6.27
CA GLY A 955 -6.27 -10.57 5.50
C GLY A 955 -5.80 -10.89 4.08
N LEU A 956 -5.78 -9.88 3.21
CA LEU A 956 -5.58 -10.00 1.76
C LEU A 956 -4.38 -10.85 1.27
N ALA A 957 -3.37 -11.08 2.11
CA ALA A 957 -2.15 -11.80 1.75
C ALA A 957 -1.93 -13.14 2.51
N GLY A 958 -2.79 -13.50 3.47
CA GLY A 958 -2.63 -14.70 4.30
C GLY A 958 -3.48 -15.88 3.80
N PRO A 959 -2.90 -17.08 3.60
CA PRO A 959 -3.70 -18.29 3.43
C PRO A 959 -4.49 -18.60 4.72
N LYS A 960 -5.67 -19.22 4.59
CA LYS A 960 -6.36 -19.84 5.75
C LYS A 960 -5.61 -21.11 6.13
N GLU A 961 -5.37 -21.31 7.43
CA GLU A 961 -4.94 -22.60 7.98
C GLU A 961 -5.91 -23.74 7.63
#